data_AF-A0A1W1VLX6-F1
#
_entry.id   AF-A0A1W1VLX6-F1
#
_cell.length_a   1.000
_cell.length_b   1.000
_cell.length_c   1.000
_cell.angle_alpha   90.00
_cell.angle_beta   90.00
_cell.angle_gamma   90.00
#
_symmetry.space_group_name_H-M   'P 1'
#
loop_
_entity.id
_entity.type
_entity.pdbx_description
1 polymer ?
#
loop_
_entity_poly.entity_id
_entity_poly.type
_entity_poly.pdbx_seq_one_letter_code
_entity_poly.pdbx_strand_id
1 'polypeptide(L)'
;MEVGSTLQDRYVLQALLGEGGSAKVYRALDTLLDREVAVKVLHAHLMDGDRARFLREVRTLARLTHPGVVPVLDLGEVEVGGLARSFFTMPLLTGGPITGLGPLEDAPGPLAQFLTAAAFASRALGFVHAQGIIHRDLTPGNILLDDAGLPRIMDFGLVALSEYSRHLTRSGVTLGTPAYMAPEQARGVGVGPRSDLYALGAVLYRVACGSAPFVGDSDQSVLFQHVYETLPDPRDRNPAVPDAVARVLLALLAKNPEDRPESGGAAAHLWALARRSVWAEHARGQYRGGRARTGEHPDGPARAEGLQEVWSVSLPGEVTWPAAVVGEGDLIAVGTRGGQLVLTHASGRPYATYAARDEVTAPATFTGGHVLYGAWDGTLRHTRLDGQELWQHRARAEFTGAPTVWGKHVLAASRDGHLHALRLSTGDLAWAYRAHGPLAASPLVWAGAALLCDENGWLHALDARTGAPLWKVEVGTVHATPALLPTAPGEATLIIPTWPGEVHALGLTAASGRAQLVTPDPALWTYDIEDEIWAAPTITRQAVIVAGWGGTVRALRVSDGEDLWTHTLSGRVTASPVVSAGLVFLASETGELALLDVGTGAVRWQRQEREGVQATPLAAGGALYVAFMNGTLRAYRSASG
;
A
#
# COMPACT_ATOMS: atom_id res chain seq x y z
N MET A 1 29.73 17.51 27.80
CA MET A 1 29.79 16.04 27.87
C MET A 1 30.06 15.51 26.50
N GLU A 2 30.90 14.50 26.43
CA GLU A 2 31.47 13.99 25.19
C GLU A 2 31.26 12.48 25.08
N VAL A 3 31.33 11.96 23.87
CA VAL A 3 31.36 10.52 23.61
C VAL A 3 32.54 9.91 24.39
N GLY A 4 32.31 8.77 25.02
CA GLY A 4 33.25 8.08 25.91
C GLY A 4 33.08 8.43 27.40
N SER A 5 32.29 9.46 27.75
CA SER A 5 31.97 9.74 29.15
C SER A 5 30.97 8.75 29.74
N THR A 6 31.07 8.50 31.05
CA THR A 6 30.17 7.59 31.78
C THR A 6 29.29 8.40 32.74
N LEU A 7 27.98 8.21 32.67
CA LEU A 7 27.03 8.83 33.60
C LEU A 7 26.70 7.88 34.75
N GLN A 8 26.80 8.39 35.98
CA GLN A 8 26.54 7.64 37.22
C GLN A 8 27.26 6.28 37.26
N ASP A 9 28.49 6.23 36.75
CA ASP A 9 29.31 5.02 36.65
C ASP A 9 28.61 3.81 35.96
N ARG A 10 27.57 4.09 35.15
CA ARG A 10 26.69 3.08 34.56
C ARG A 10 26.45 3.27 33.07
N TYR A 11 26.13 4.49 32.63
CA TYR A 11 25.76 4.72 31.23
C TYR A 11 26.95 5.27 30.45
N VAL A 12 27.60 4.42 29.66
CA VAL A 12 28.74 4.82 28.81
C VAL A 12 28.21 5.41 27.52
N LEU A 13 28.43 6.71 27.30
CA LEU A 13 27.96 7.41 26.09
C LEU A 13 28.80 6.99 24.88
N GLN A 14 28.19 6.35 23.89
CA GLN A 14 28.88 5.78 22.72
C GLN A 14 28.81 6.66 21.48
N ALA A 15 27.69 7.36 21.26
CA ALA A 15 27.51 8.23 20.10
C ALA A 15 26.49 9.34 20.37
N LEU A 16 26.68 10.53 19.80
CA LEU A 16 25.65 11.58 19.82
C LEU A 16 24.62 11.28 18.73
N LEU A 17 23.34 11.16 19.12
CA LEU A 17 22.21 10.92 18.21
C LEU A 17 21.55 12.21 17.75
N GLY A 18 21.56 13.25 18.59
CA GLY A 18 21.00 14.56 18.25
C GLY A 18 21.21 15.61 19.33
N GLU A 19 21.14 16.87 18.94
CA GLU A 19 21.26 18.02 19.83
C GLU A 19 20.13 19.02 19.51
N GLY A 20 19.32 19.33 20.51
CA GLY A 20 18.25 20.33 20.44
C GLY A 20 18.52 21.49 21.40
N GLY A 21 17.61 22.47 21.41
CA GLY A 21 17.76 23.69 22.24
C GLY A 21 17.74 23.45 23.75
N SER A 22 17.21 22.32 24.22
CA SER A 22 17.10 22.00 25.65
C SER A 22 17.95 20.80 26.10
N ALA A 23 18.37 19.92 25.18
CA ALA A 23 19.06 18.68 25.52
C ALA A 23 19.92 18.12 24.38
N LYS A 24 20.88 17.26 24.75
CA LYS A 24 21.60 16.34 23.85
C LYS A 24 21.10 14.92 24.08
N VAL A 25 20.97 14.13 23.01
CA VAL A 25 20.57 12.73 23.06
C VAL A 25 21.75 11.86 22.60
N TYR A 26 22.11 10.86 23.39
CA TYR A 26 23.22 9.95 23.11
C TYR A 26 22.73 8.50 23.03
N ARG A 27 23.35 7.69 22.18
CA ARG A 27 23.38 6.24 22.32
C ARG A 27 24.33 5.91 23.46
N ALA A 28 23.92 5.05 24.38
CA ALA A 28 24.74 4.64 25.49
C ALA A 28 24.58 3.15 25.80
N LEU A 29 25.61 2.56 26.38
CA LEU A 29 25.56 1.23 26.97
C LEU A 29 25.22 1.36 28.47
N ASP A 30 24.12 0.76 28.89
CA ASP A 30 23.82 0.50 30.29
C ASP A 30 24.66 -0.70 30.75
N THR A 31 25.79 -0.46 31.42
CA THR A 31 26.75 -1.51 31.79
C THR A 31 26.22 -2.46 32.87
N LEU A 32 25.18 -2.07 33.60
CA LEU A 32 24.58 -2.92 34.63
C LEU A 32 23.64 -3.97 34.03
N LEU A 33 22.88 -3.57 33.00
CA LEU A 33 21.89 -4.44 32.33
C LEU A 33 22.39 -4.98 30.99
N ASP A 34 23.62 -4.63 30.60
CA ASP A 34 24.27 -5.01 29.34
C ASP A 34 23.36 -4.80 28.11
N ARG A 35 22.83 -3.58 27.98
CA ARG A 35 21.93 -3.20 26.89
C ARG A 35 22.16 -1.78 26.40
N GLU A 36 21.83 -1.55 25.14
CA GLU A 36 21.85 -0.21 24.57
C GLU A 36 20.60 0.57 24.93
N VAL A 37 20.78 1.84 25.25
CA VAL A 37 19.72 2.80 25.59
C VAL A 37 19.99 4.14 24.90
N ALA A 38 18.94 4.93 24.74
CA ALA A 38 19.07 6.35 24.45
C ALA A 38 19.07 7.15 25.76
N VAL A 39 20.01 8.07 25.91
CA VAL A 39 20.17 8.94 27.08
C VAL A 39 19.96 10.38 26.66
N LYS A 40 18.93 11.02 27.19
CA LYS A 40 18.65 12.45 26.96
C LYS A 40 19.16 13.25 28.14
N VAL A 41 20.14 14.11 27.88
CA VAL A 41 20.83 14.95 28.86
C VAL A 41 20.46 16.41 28.64
N LEU A 42 19.95 17.09 29.67
CA LEU A 42 19.67 18.51 29.61
C LEU A 42 20.94 19.38 29.53
N HIS A 43 20.81 20.54 28.88
CA HIS A 43 21.84 21.57 28.91
C HIS A 43 21.94 22.20 30.31
N ALA A 44 23.16 22.58 30.70
CA ALA A 44 23.43 23.15 32.02
C ALA A 44 22.93 24.60 32.20
N HIS A 45 22.56 25.29 31.12
CA HIS A 45 22.15 26.70 31.13
C HIS A 45 20.64 26.90 31.33
N LEU A 46 19.88 25.85 31.64
CA LEU A 46 18.45 25.96 31.92
C LEU A 46 18.24 26.58 33.30
N MET A 47 17.24 27.46 33.44
CA MET A 47 16.91 28.08 34.71
C MET A 47 16.38 27.02 35.71
N ASP A 48 16.51 27.25 37.02
CA ASP A 48 16.05 26.29 38.04
C ASP A 48 14.54 25.95 37.93
N GLY A 49 13.72 26.94 37.53
CA GLY A 49 12.30 26.74 37.26
C GLY A 49 12.03 25.79 36.09
N ASP A 50 12.88 25.82 35.06
CA ASP A 50 12.79 24.96 33.88
C ASP A 50 13.18 23.52 34.24
N ARG A 51 14.23 23.37 35.05
CA ARG A 51 14.68 22.06 35.56
C ARG A 51 13.62 21.38 36.43
N ALA A 52 12.99 22.11 37.36
CA ALA A 52 11.95 21.56 38.23
C ALA A 52 10.70 21.11 37.43
N ARG A 53 10.33 21.86 36.39
CA ARG A 53 9.22 21.55 35.49
C ARG A 53 9.53 20.32 34.63
N PHE A 54 10.74 20.24 34.08
CA PHE A 54 11.23 19.07 33.35
C PHE A 54 11.15 17.80 34.19
N LEU A 55 11.66 17.82 35.42
CA LEU A 55 11.61 16.65 36.31
C LEU A 55 10.17 16.22 36.61
N ARG A 56 9.24 17.17 36.73
CA ARG A 56 7.81 16.86 36.88
C ARG A 56 7.24 16.18 35.64
N GLU A 57 7.58 16.66 34.44
CA GLU A 57 7.12 16.07 33.17
C GLU A 57 7.68 14.67 32.96
N VAL A 58 8.98 14.46 33.17
CA VAL A 58 9.60 13.13 33.08
C VAL A 58 8.96 12.15 34.07
N ARG A 59 8.65 12.59 35.30
CA ARG A 59 7.93 11.75 36.28
C ARG A 59 6.49 11.43 35.86
N THR A 60 5.81 12.33 35.17
CA THR A 60 4.50 12.06 34.58
C THR A 60 4.61 11.02 33.47
N LEU A 61 5.60 11.17 32.58
CA LEU A 61 5.85 10.22 31.50
C LEU A 61 6.28 8.84 32.00
N ALA A 62 7.08 8.78 33.06
CA ALA A 62 7.51 7.53 33.69
C ALA A 62 6.34 6.70 34.27
N ARG A 63 5.17 7.31 34.49
CA ARG A 63 3.95 6.60 34.93
C ARG A 63 3.11 6.09 33.77
N LEU A 64 3.40 6.50 32.54
CA LEU A 64 2.67 6.05 31.37
C LEU A 64 3.15 4.66 30.96
N THR A 65 2.22 3.72 30.86
CA THR A 65 2.49 2.39 30.31
C THR A 65 1.56 2.17 29.12
N HIS A 66 2.08 2.38 27.92
CA HIS A 66 1.35 2.15 26.68
C HIS A 66 2.34 1.78 25.57
N PRO A 67 2.04 0.78 24.71
CA PRO A 67 3.00 0.31 23.71
C PRO A 67 3.37 1.37 22.66
N GLY A 68 2.50 2.35 22.40
CA GLY A 68 2.78 3.48 21.51
C GLY A 68 3.37 4.73 22.16
N VAL A 69 3.81 4.64 23.42
CA VAL A 69 4.51 5.72 24.12
C VAL A 69 5.89 5.22 24.51
N VAL A 70 6.93 6.01 24.25
CA VAL A 70 8.30 5.64 24.66
C VAL A 70 8.39 5.71 26.19
N PRO A 71 8.70 4.61 26.89
CA PRO A 71 8.80 4.62 28.34
C PRO A 71 10.10 5.28 28.80
N VAL A 72 10.05 5.94 29.95
CA VAL A 72 11.24 6.37 30.69
C VAL A 72 11.74 5.17 31.49
N LEU A 73 13.00 4.78 31.28
CA LEU A 73 13.61 3.63 31.94
C LEU A 73 14.28 4.02 33.27
N ASP A 74 14.96 5.16 33.29
CA ASP A 74 15.64 5.68 34.48
C ASP A 74 15.72 7.21 34.43
N LEU A 75 15.85 7.86 35.58
CA LEU A 75 16.03 9.30 35.74
C LEU A 75 17.15 9.54 36.75
N GLY A 76 18.18 10.27 36.33
CA GLY A 76 19.36 10.55 37.15
C GLY A 76 19.83 12.00 37.06
N GLU A 77 20.79 12.32 37.92
CA GLU A 77 21.54 13.58 37.89
C GLU A 77 23.03 13.27 37.96
N VAL A 78 23.83 14.06 37.25
CA VAL A 78 25.28 13.99 37.25
C VAL A 78 25.86 15.39 37.39
N GLU A 79 26.95 15.52 38.14
CA GLU A 79 27.66 16.78 38.27
C GLU A 79 28.80 16.85 37.24
N VAL A 80 28.78 17.86 36.36
CA VAL A 80 29.79 18.04 35.31
C VAL A 80 30.30 19.47 35.35
N GLY A 81 31.56 19.65 35.75
CA GLY A 81 32.16 20.99 35.89
C GLY A 81 31.51 21.85 36.97
N GLY A 82 31.04 21.23 38.07
CA GLY A 82 30.38 21.91 39.19
C GLY A 82 28.91 22.31 38.93
N LEU A 83 28.32 21.85 37.83
CA LEU A 83 26.91 22.07 37.48
C LEU A 83 26.17 20.75 37.39
N ALA A 84 25.05 20.64 38.11
CA ALA A 84 24.16 19.50 38.05
C ALA A 84 23.42 19.43 36.71
N ARG A 85 23.49 18.29 36.03
CA ARG A 85 22.77 18.00 34.80
C ARG A 85 21.86 16.81 35.03
N SER A 86 20.56 17.01 34.86
CA SER A 86 19.60 15.91 34.89
C SER A 86 19.58 15.20 33.54
N PHE A 87 19.42 13.89 33.57
CA PHE A 87 19.27 13.05 32.39
C PHE A 87 18.21 11.98 32.64
N PHE A 88 17.62 11.47 31.57
CA PHE A 88 16.81 10.25 31.65
C PHE A 88 17.16 9.30 30.52
N THR A 89 16.86 8.02 30.72
CA THR A 89 17.11 6.97 29.75
C THR A 89 15.81 6.42 29.19
N MET A 90 15.86 5.98 27.94
CA MET A 90 14.73 5.41 27.20
C MET A 90 15.23 4.31 26.26
N PRO A 91 14.35 3.40 25.77
CA PRO A 91 14.75 2.42 24.78
C PRO A 91 15.34 3.10 23.53
N LEU A 92 16.41 2.53 22.99
CA LEU A 92 16.93 2.95 21.71
C LEU A 92 16.01 2.44 20.59
N LEU A 93 15.42 3.36 19.82
CA LEU A 93 14.56 3.01 18.69
C LEU A 93 15.37 3.05 17.39
N THR A 94 15.43 1.92 16.71
CA THR A 94 16.26 1.60 15.54
C THR A 94 15.50 1.73 14.23
N GLY A 95 14.16 1.73 14.25
CA GLY A 95 13.32 1.81 13.04
C GLY A 95 13.25 3.20 12.39
N GLY A 96 13.88 4.22 13.00
CA GLY A 96 13.89 5.59 12.49
C GLY A 96 12.54 6.32 12.64
N PRO A 97 12.38 7.50 12.03
CA PRO A 97 11.13 8.27 12.11
C PRO A 97 9.99 7.65 11.30
N ILE A 98 8.74 7.95 11.67
CA ILE A 98 7.53 7.48 10.97
C ILE A 98 7.51 7.83 9.47
N THR A 99 8.26 8.84 9.04
CA THR A 99 8.42 9.20 7.63
C THR A 99 9.05 8.09 6.78
N GLY A 100 9.72 7.10 7.38
CA GLY A 100 10.22 5.92 6.65
C GLY A 100 9.12 5.03 6.09
N LEU A 101 7.85 5.20 6.52
CA LEU A 101 6.70 4.47 6.00
C LEU A 101 6.14 5.06 4.68
N GLY A 102 6.73 6.11 4.14
CA GLY A 102 6.27 6.74 2.91
C GLY A 102 7.34 7.52 2.15
N PRO A 103 6.99 8.26 1.06
CA PRO A 103 5.65 8.56 0.55
C PRO A 103 4.79 7.32 0.29
N LEU A 104 3.46 7.44 0.37
CA LEU A 104 2.60 6.33 -0.03
C LEU A 104 2.81 6.00 -1.51
N GLU A 105 2.83 4.71 -1.79
CA GLU A 105 2.92 4.17 -3.13
C GLU A 105 1.64 3.42 -3.48
N ASP A 106 1.42 3.18 -4.77
CA ASP A 106 0.30 2.41 -5.28
C ASP A 106 0.48 0.92 -4.98
N ALA A 107 0.73 0.56 -3.72
CA ALA A 107 1.26 -0.72 -3.28
C ALA A 107 0.50 -1.22 -2.04
N PRO A 108 -0.08 -2.44 -2.03
CA PRO A 108 -0.85 -2.93 -0.89
C PRO A 108 -0.05 -2.99 0.43
N GLY A 109 1.23 -3.37 0.36
CA GLY A 109 2.10 -3.53 1.53
C GLY A 109 2.40 -2.20 2.25
N PRO A 110 3.09 -1.24 1.61
CA PRO A 110 3.34 0.10 2.18
C PRO A 110 2.07 0.78 2.71
N LEU A 111 0.96 0.68 1.96
CA LEU A 111 -0.33 1.22 2.39
C LEU A 111 -0.87 0.54 3.67
N ALA A 112 -0.77 -0.79 3.76
CA ALA A 112 -1.17 -1.52 4.97
C ALA A 112 -0.32 -1.16 6.19
N GLN A 113 0.99 -0.97 6.01
CA GLN A 113 1.90 -0.51 7.07
C GLN A 113 1.54 0.90 7.53
N PHE A 114 1.38 1.84 6.59
CA PHE A 114 0.94 3.20 6.88
C PHE A 114 -0.39 3.24 7.65
N LEU A 115 -1.41 2.51 7.18
CA LEU A 115 -2.73 2.47 7.83
C LEU A 115 -2.65 1.89 9.26
N THR A 116 -1.81 0.87 9.45
CA THR A 116 -1.56 0.27 10.76
C THR A 116 -0.88 1.26 11.70
N ALA A 117 0.17 1.93 11.23
CA ALA A 117 0.89 2.95 11.99
C ALA A 117 0.00 4.16 12.32
N ALA A 118 -0.77 4.67 11.35
CA ALA A 118 -1.68 5.80 11.54
C ALA A 118 -2.75 5.49 12.60
N ALA A 119 -3.37 4.31 12.54
CA ALA A 119 -4.33 3.87 13.56
C ALA A 119 -3.67 3.69 14.94
N PHE A 120 -2.45 3.15 14.98
CA PHE A 120 -1.72 2.92 16.22
C PHE A 120 -1.29 4.22 16.90
N ALA A 121 -0.69 5.15 16.16
CA ALA A 121 -0.31 6.48 16.64
C ALA A 121 -1.54 7.27 17.13
N SER A 122 -2.66 7.19 16.41
CA SER A 122 -3.92 7.83 16.83
C SER A 122 -4.41 7.27 18.18
N ARG A 123 -4.38 5.94 18.38
CA ARG A 123 -4.73 5.34 19.69
C ARG A 123 -3.77 5.76 20.80
N ALA A 124 -2.46 5.75 20.53
CA ALA A 124 -1.47 6.15 21.51
C ALA A 124 -1.66 7.61 21.96
N LEU A 125 -1.97 8.50 21.02
CA LEU A 125 -2.26 9.89 21.32
C LEU A 125 -3.57 10.03 22.12
N GLY A 126 -4.60 9.24 21.78
CA GLY A 126 -5.84 9.18 22.57
C GLY A 126 -5.62 8.71 24.02
N PHE A 127 -4.74 7.73 24.24
CA PHE A 127 -4.35 7.30 25.59
C PHE A 127 -3.69 8.43 26.37
N VAL A 128 -2.75 9.16 25.75
CA VAL A 128 -2.05 10.31 26.36
C VAL A 128 -3.05 11.40 26.75
N HIS A 129 -3.98 11.74 25.86
CA HIS A 129 -5.02 12.73 26.12
C HIS A 129 -5.95 12.33 27.27
N ALA A 130 -6.27 11.04 27.42
CA ALA A 130 -7.06 10.53 28.53
C ALA A 130 -6.36 10.69 29.90
N GLN A 131 -5.03 10.82 29.91
CA GLN A 131 -4.24 11.14 31.11
C GLN A 131 -4.11 12.65 31.35
N GLY A 132 -4.80 13.49 30.57
CA GLY A 132 -4.76 14.95 30.69
C GLY A 132 -3.49 15.59 30.12
N ILE A 133 -2.70 14.83 29.35
CA ILE A 133 -1.44 15.30 28.76
C ILE A 133 -1.71 15.73 27.32
N ILE A 134 -1.16 16.88 26.90
CA ILE A 134 -1.22 17.38 25.51
C ILE A 134 0.22 17.51 25.01
N HIS A 135 0.52 16.99 23.83
CA HIS A 135 1.88 16.94 23.28
C HIS A 135 2.41 18.32 22.84
N ARG A 136 1.59 19.11 22.13
CA ARG A 136 1.84 20.49 21.64
C ARG A 136 2.94 20.68 20.59
N ASP A 137 3.88 19.76 20.47
CA ASP A 137 4.96 19.80 19.46
C ASP A 137 5.14 18.45 18.74
N LEU A 138 4.05 17.88 18.24
CA LEU A 138 4.11 16.59 17.56
C LEU A 138 4.69 16.76 16.15
N THR A 139 5.83 16.10 15.89
CA THR A 139 6.59 16.20 14.63
C THR A 139 7.03 14.80 14.18
N PRO A 140 7.55 14.62 12.94
CA PRO A 140 8.05 13.32 12.50
C PRO A 140 9.17 12.77 13.37
N GLY A 141 10.04 13.62 13.93
CA GLY A 141 11.13 13.22 14.82
C GLY A 141 10.65 12.72 16.19
N ASN A 142 9.43 13.09 16.59
CA ASN A 142 8.82 12.69 17.86
C ASN A 142 7.95 11.43 17.73
N ILE A 143 7.90 10.82 16.54
CA ILE A 143 7.22 9.55 16.29
C ILE A 143 8.21 8.60 15.62
N LEU A 144 8.79 7.72 16.42
CA LEU A 144 9.80 6.76 15.96
C LEU A 144 9.21 5.36 15.81
N LEU A 145 9.77 4.57 14.90
CA LEU A 145 9.37 3.18 14.67
C LEU A 145 10.24 2.25 15.52
N ASP A 146 9.63 1.20 16.07
CA ASP A 146 10.37 0.07 16.64
C ASP A 146 10.74 -0.97 15.58
N ASP A 147 11.41 -2.06 16.01
CA ASP A 147 11.85 -3.14 15.11
C ASP A 147 10.69 -3.85 14.37
N ALA A 148 9.45 -3.72 14.89
CA ALA A 148 8.25 -4.24 14.24
C ALA A 148 7.59 -3.22 13.30
N GLY A 149 8.19 -2.04 13.13
CA GLY A 149 7.64 -0.95 12.32
C GLY A 149 6.43 -0.25 12.95
N LEU A 150 6.21 -0.37 14.27
CA LEU A 150 5.11 0.29 14.96
C LEU A 150 5.55 1.64 15.56
N PRO A 151 4.72 2.69 15.45
CA PRO A 151 5.09 4.02 15.90
C PRO A 151 5.00 4.17 17.42
N ARG A 152 6.01 4.83 17.99
CA ARG A 152 6.10 5.21 19.40
C ARG A 152 6.30 6.71 19.50
N ILE A 153 5.43 7.35 20.27
CA ILE A 153 5.44 8.80 20.50
C ILE A 153 6.38 9.09 21.68
N MET A 154 7.23 10.10 21.50
CA MET A 154 8.17 10.58 22.52
C MET A 154 8.11 12.11 22.63
N ASP A 155 8.85 12.67 23.60
CA ASP A 155 9.05 14.12 23.72
C ASP A 155 7.76 14.95 23.89
N PHE A 156 6.85 14.47 24.72
CA PHE A 156 5.67 15.22 25.16
C PHE A 156 6.09 16.51 25.86
N GLY A 157 5.83 17.63 25.19
CA GLY A 157 5.59 18.90 25.88
C GLY A 157 6.73 19.49 26.72
N LEU A 158 7.99 19.09 26.52
CA LEU A 158 9.17 19.79 27.11
C LEU A 158 9.29 21.26 26.67
N VAL A 159 8.33 21.76 25.90
CA VAL A 159 8.19 23.13 25.38
C VAL A 159 7.26 23.98 26.26
N ALA A 160 6.60 23.41 27.29
CA ALA A 160 5.97 24.21 28.35
C ALA A 160 6.99 24.97 29.21
N LEU A 161 8.28 24.94 28.87
CA LEU A 161 9.33 25.81 29.42
C LEU A 161 9.13 27.30 29.06
N SER A 162 8.20 27.64 28.17
CA SER A 162 7.93 29.03 27.78
C SER A 162 6.52 29.53 28.14
N GLU A 163 6.03 29.35 29.36
CA GLU A 163 4.81 30.08 29.81
C GLU A 163 5.00 31.62 29.84
N TYR A 164 6.20 32.12 29.50
CA TYR A 164 6.49 33.53 29.24
C TYR A 164 6.34 34.00 27.78
N SER A 165 5.71 33.24 26.88
CA SER A 165 5.60 33.62 25.45
C SER A 165 4.28 34.26 25.01
N ARG A 166 3.58 35.00 25.87
CA ARG A 166 2.64 36.05 25.37
C ARG A 166 3.36 37.21 24.66
N HIS A 167 4.70 37.27 24.75
CA HIS A 167 5.51 38.36 24.20
C HIS A 167 6.56 37.95 23.14
N LEU A 168 6.76 36.66 22.84
CA LEU A 168 7.83 36.22 21.92
C LEU A 168 7.45 36.24 20.42
N THR A 169 6.18 36.43 20.08
CA THR A 169 5.79 36.78 18.70
C THR A 169 6.32 38.16 18.27
N ARG A 170 6.83 38.98 19.20
CA ARG A 170 7.41 40.31 18.95
C ARG A 170 8.88 40.30 18.54
N SER A 171 9.60 39.17 18.71
CA SER A 171 11.04 39.05 18.43
C SER A 171 11.39 38.14 17.25
N GLY A 172 10.41 37.67 16.48
CA GLY A 172 10.64 36.93 15.23
C GLY A 172 11.15 35.49 15.38
N VAL A 173 11.18 34.93 16.59
CA VAL A 173 11.58 33.53 16.84
C VAL A 173 10.32 32.68 17.03
N THR A 174 10.05 31.79 16.08
CA THR A 174 8.91 30.86 16.15
C THR A 174 9.23 29.72 17.11
N LEU A 175 8.29 29.37 17.99
CA LEU A 175 8.41 28.28 18.95
C LEU A 175 7.71 27.03 18.40
N GLY A 176 8.45 25.94 18.21
CA GLY A 176 7.98 24.69 17.58
C GLY A 176 8.32 24.61 16.09
N THR A 177 7.89 23.52 15.43
CA THR A 177 8.10 23.35 13.98
C THR A 177 6.86 23.82 13.20
N PRO A 178 6.89 24.99 12.51
CA PRO A 178 5.71 25.61 11.91
C PRO A 178 4.91 24.70 10.97
N ALA A 179 5.60 23.81 10.25
CA ALA A 179 5.03 22.90 9.26
C ALA A 179 4.00 21.88 9.79
N TYR A 180 3.88 21.73 11.11
CA TYR A 180 2.94 20.80 11.75
C TYR A 180 2.01 21.49 12.76
N MET A 181 2.10 22.82 12.89
CA MET A 181 1.39 23.56 13.93
C MET A 181 -0.11 23.71 13.61
N ALA A 182 -0.95 23.44 14.61
CA ALA A 182 -2.40 23.63 14.48
C ALA A 182 -2.78 25.12 14.32
N PRO A 183 -3.85 25.45 13.56
CA PRO A 183 -4.26 26.85 13.32
C PRO A 183 -4.54 27.64 14.61
N GLU A 184 -5.16 27.00 15.59
CA GLU A 184 -5.46 27.59 16.89
C GLU A 184 -4.18 27.81 17.72
N GLN A 185 -3.20 26.91 17.60
CA GLN A 185 -1.88 27.07 18.21
C GLN A 185 -1.09 28.23 17.57
N ALA A 186 -1.13 28.35 16.24
CA ALA A 186 -0.53 29.47 15.52
C ALA A 186 -1.15 30.83 15.87
N ARG A 187 -2.45 30.84 16.21
CA ARG A 187 -3.18 32.02 16.73
C ARG A 187 -2.95 32.26 18.23
N GLY A 188 -2.35 31.31 18.95
CA GLY A 188 -2.13 31.39 20.40
C GLY A 188 -3.39 31.21 21.24
N VAL A 189 -4.42 30.51 20.74
CA VAL A 189 -5.71 30.33 21.43
C VAL A 189 -6.14 28.86 21.45
N GLY A 190 -6.74 28.40 22.55
CA GLY A 190 -7.52 27.14 22.57
C GLY A 190 -6.74 25.85 22.27
N VAL A 191 -5.45 25.76 22.59
CA VAL A 191 -4.64 24.55 22.35
C VAL A 191 -5.14 23.38 23.22
N GLY A 192 -5.45 22.25 22.58
CA GLY A 192 -6.08 21.10 23.23
C GLY A 192 -5.74 19.75 22.55
N PRO A 193 -6.39 18.64 22.96
CA PRO A 193 -6.24 17.33 22.32
C PRO A 193 -6.40 17.35 20.79
N ARG A 194 -7.37 18.14 20.30
CA ARG A 194 -7.63 18.31 18.86
C ARG A 194 -6.48 19.02 18.11
N SER A 195 -5.64 19.79 18.81
CA SER A 195 -4.45 20.41 18.23
C SER A 195 -3.37 19.37 17.92
N ASP A 196 -3.18 18.40 18.81
CA ASP A 196 -2.27 17.28 18.54
C ASP A 196 -2.78 16.38 17.41
N LEU A 197 -4.10 16.19 17.29
CA LEU A 197 -4.69 15.45 16.17
C LEU A 197 -4.41 16.12 14.82
N TYR A 198 -4.45 17.46 14.78
CA TYR A 198 -4.05 18.21 13.58
C TYR A 198 -2.57 18.00 13.27
N ALA A 199 -1.69 18.12 14.27
CA ALA A 199 -0.27 17.91 14.10
C ALA A 199 0.04 16.47 13.62
N LEU A 200 -0.64 15.47 14.19
CA LEU A 200 -0.56 14.09 13.72
C LEU A 200 -1.04 13.96 12.27
N GLY A 201 -2.14 14.63 11.92
CA GLY A 201 -2.64 14.72 10.55
C GLY A 201 -1.61 15.31 9.59
N ALA A 202 -0.87 16.35 9.99
CA ALA A 202 0.18 16.97 9.19
C ALA A 202 1.40 16.05 9.02
N VAL A 203 1.80 15.33 10.08
CA VAL A 203 2.85 14.30 10.01
C VAL A 203 2.43 13.18 9.06
N LEU A 204 1.23 12.62 9.23
CA LEU A 204 0.72 11.56 8.36
C LEU A 204 0.49 12.02 6.92
N TYR A 205 0.12 13.29 6.70
CA TYR A 205 0.07 13.88 5.36
C TYR A 205 1.46 13.88 4.72
N ARG A 206 2.51 14.23 5.47
CA ARG A 206 3.89 14.14 5.00
C ARG A 206 4.30 12.71 4.68
N VAL A 207 3.96 11.75 5.53
CA VAL A 207 4.20 10.33 5.22
C VAL A 207 3.42 9.92 3.98
N ALA A 208 2.19 10.39 3.80
CA ALA A 208 1.40 10.06 2.62
C ALA A 208 1.92 10.70 1.34
N CYS A 209 2.36 11.96 1.37
CA CYS A 209 2.64 12.74 0.17
C CYS A 209 4.13 13.00 -0.08
N GLY A 210 5.02 12.59 0.84
CA GLY A 210 6.45 12.90 0.82
C GLY A 210 6.80 14.33 1.27
N SER A 211 5.81 15.22 1.40
CA SER A 211 5.99 16.62 1.82
C SER A 211 4.89 17.06 2.81
N ALA A 212 5.24 17.98 3.71
CA ALA A 212 4.27 18.59 4.63
C ALA A 212 3.15 19.32 3.85
N PRO A 213 1.93 19.46 4.41
CA PRO A 213 0.80 20.07 3.70
C PRO A 213 1.09 21.49 3.21
N PHE A 214 1.88 22.25 3.97
CA PHE A 214 2.28 23.61 3.63
C PHE A 214 3.78 23.76 3.70
N VAL A 215 4.34 24.51 2.75
CA VAL A 215 5.77 24.82 2.61
C VAL A 215 5.84 26.28 2.15
N GLY A 216 6.76 27.04 2.74
CA GLY A 216 6.95 28.45 2.40
C GLY A 216 8.35 28.91 2.80
N ASP A 217 8.73 30.08 2.28
CA ASP A 217 10.09 30.62 2.42
C ASP A 217 10.40 31.17 3.82
N SER A 218 9.41 31.22 4.72
CA SER A 218 9.56 31.63 6.11
C SER A 218 8.54 30.96 7.03
N ASP A 219 8.87 30.84 8.32
CA ASP A 219 7.96 30.31 9.34
C ASP A 219 6.61 31.03 9.37
N GLN A 220 6.63 32.37 9.23
CA GLN A 220 5.42 33.18 9.22
C GLN A 220 4.52 32.85 8.02
N SER A 221 5.13 32.58 6.86
CA SER A 221 4.40 32.14 5.66
C SER A 221 3.70 30.79 5.90
N VAL A 222 4.42 29.82 6.47
CA VAL A 222 3.86 28.49 6.77
C VAL A 222 2.75 28.57 7.81
N LEU A 223 2.91 29.37 8.87
CA LEU A 223 1.86 29.62 9.87
C LEU A 223 0.63 30.27 9.23
N PHE A 224 0.82 31.27 8.36
CA PHE A 224 -0.27 31.90 7.63
C PHE A 224 -1.05 30.88 6.80
N GLN A 225 -0.35 29.99 6.08
CA GLN A 225 -0.97 28.93 5.29
C GLN A 225 -1.78 27.95 6.15
N HIS A 226 -1.24 27.51 7.30
CA HIS A 226 -2.00 26.69 8.24
C HIS A 226 -3.26 27.41 8.73
N VAL A 227 -3.25 28.73 8.90
CA VAL A 227 -4.38 29.47 9.44
C VAL A 227 -5.43 29.85 8.38
N TYR A 228 -5.02 30.21 7.17
CA TYR A 228 -5.88 30.85 6.18
C TYR A 228 -5.96 30.15 4.83
N GLU A 229 -4.92 29.43 4.40
CA GLU A 229 -4.95 28.78 3.09
C GLU A 229 -5.74 27.47 3.09
N THR A 230 -6.38 27.22 1.94
CA THR A 230 -7.03 25.95 1.65
C THR A 230 -6.00 24.83 1.66
N LEU A 231 -6.32 23.74 2.35
CA LEU A 231 -5.48 22.56 2.40
C LEU A 231 -5.40 21.92 0.99
N PRO A 232 -4.19 21.72 0.43
CA PRO A 232 -4.04 20.96 -0.81
C PRO A 232 -4.59 19.55 -0.64
N ASP A 233 -5.32 19.05 -1.64
CA ASP A 233 -5.79 17.67 -1.59
C ASP A 233 -4.58 16.73 -1.67
N PRO A 234 -4.44 15.77 -0.73
CA PRO A 234 -3.30 14.85 -0.75
C PRO A 234 -3.22 14.05 -2.05
N ARG A 235 -4.34 13.83 -2.75
CA ARG A 235 -4.39 13.09 -4.03
C ARG A 235 -3.86 13.89 -5.20
N ASP A 236 -3.87 15.22 -5.12
CA ASP A 236 -3.26 16.07 -6.14
C ASP A 236 -1.74 16.11 -5.98
N ARG A 237 -1.24 15.99 -4.74
CA ARG A 237 0.20 15.91 -4.47
C ARG A 237 0.78 14.52 -4.69
N ASN A 238 0.05 13.50 -4.24
CA ASN A 238 0.42 12.11 -4.43
C ASN A 238 -0.81 11.31 -4.89
N PRO A 239 -0.93 11.03 -6.20
CA PRO A 239 -2.00 10.22 -6.75
C PRO A 239 -2.10 8.80 -6.16
N ALA A 240 -1.02 8.31 -5.52
CA ALA A 240 -1.01 7.03 -4.83
C ALA A 240 -1.73 7.04 -3.48
N VAL A 241 -2.22 8.19 -3.00
CA VAL A 241 -3.05 8.25 -1.80
C VAL A 241 -4.48 7.77 -2.13
N PRO A 242 -5.02 6.72 -1.46
CA PRO A 242 -6.40 6.30 -1.68
C PRO A 242 -7.41 7.35 -1.20
N ASP A 243 -8.60 7.39 -1.81
CA ASP A 243 -9.69 8.29 -1.42
C ASP A 243 -10.06 8.16 0.06
N ALA A 244 -10.11 6.94 0.59
CA ALA A 244 -10.41 6.71 2.00
C ALA A 244 -9.33 7.29 2.94
N VAL A 245 -8.05 7.21 2.55
CA VAL A 245 -6.93 7.81 3.30
C VAL A 245 -7.01 9.33 3.22
N ALA A 246 -7.23 9.87 2.02
CA ALA A 246 -7.38 11.31 1.80
C ALA A 246 -8.49 11.91 2.68
N ARG A 247 -9.66 11.26 2.75
CA ARG A 247 -10.77 11.70 3.62
C ARG A 247 -10.36 11.83 5.09
N VAL A 248 -9.63 10.85 5.64
CA VAL A 248 -9.19 10.90 7.04
C VAL A 248 -8.13 11.99 7.26
N LEU A 249 -7.18 12.15 6.33
CA LEU A 249 -6.18 13.23 6.39
C LEU A 249 -6.84 14.60 6.37
N LEU A 250 -7.78 14.82 5.45
CA LEU A 250 -8.53 16.07 5.33
C LEU A 250 -9.35 16.35 6.61
N ALA A 251 -9.95 15.33 7.22
CA ALA A 251 -10.68 15.48 8.49
C ALA A 251 -9.77 15.85 9.67
N LEU A 252 -8.59 15.21 9.80
CA LEU A 252 -7.62 15.57 10.85
C LEU A 252 -7.09 17.00 10.67
N LEU A 253 -6.92 17.44 9.43
CA LEU A 253 -6.39 18.75 9.06
C LEU A 253 -7.46 19.84 8.89
N ALA A 254 -8.69 19.61 9.36
CA ALA A 254 -9.74 20.62 9.35
C ALA A 254 -9.31 21.84 10.17
N LYS A 255 -9.59 23.04 9.65
CA LYS A 255 -9.13 24.30 10.27
C LYS A 255 -9.78 24.55 11.62
N ASN A 256 -11.09 24.29 11.72
CA ASN A 256 -11.83 24.35 12.97
C ASN A 256 -11.60 23.04 13.77
N PRO A 257 -11.18 23.11 15.04
CA PRO A 257 -10.96 21.93 15.87
C PRO A 257 -12.17 20.99 15.96
N GLU A 258 -13.39 21.53 16.01
CA GLU A 258 -14.61 20.71 16.18
C GLU A 258 -14.97 19.88 14.95
N ASP A 259 -14.47 20.25 13.77
CA ASP A 259 -14.66 19.47 12.53
C ASP A 259 -13.68 18.27 12.44
N ARG A 260 -12.73 18.18 13.37
CA ARG A 260 -11.78 17.06 13.48
C ARG A 260 -12.41 15.88 14.23
N PRO A 261 -11.84 14.66 14.15
CA PRO A 261 -12.25 13.57 15.02
C PRO A 261 -12.18 13.96 16.51
N GLU A 262 -13.16 13.54 17.29
CA GLU A 262 -13.31 13.91 18.72
C GLU A 262 -12.15 13.45 19.60
N SER A 263 -11.47 12.37 19.22
CA SER A 263 -10.41 11.75 19.99
C SER A 263 -9.47 10.95 19.11
N GLY A 264 -8.30 10.58 19.65
CA GLY A 264 -7.40 9.62 19.01
C GLY A 264 -8.04 8.26 18.75
N GLY A 265 -8.98 7.83 19.60
CA GLY A 265 -9.76 6.61 19.39
C GLY A 265 -10.69 6.71 18.18
N ALA A 266 -11.41 7.83 18.03
CA ALA A 266 -12.25 8.08 16.87
C ALA A 266 -11.44 8.18 15.57
N ALA A 267 -10.29 8.87 15.59
CA ALA A 267 -9.37 8.89 14.46
C ALA A 267 -8.86 7.49 14.08
N ALA A 268 -8.50 6.66 15.07
CA ALA A 268 -8.10 5.26 14.83
C ALA A 268 -9.23 4.42 14.22
N HIS A 269 -10.48 4.66 14.60
CA HIS A 269 -11.64 4.00 14.01
C HIS A 269 -11.81 4.38 12.53
N LEU A 270 -11.65 5.66 12.19
CA LEU A 270 -11.67 6.14 10.80
C LEU A 270 -10.57 5.49 9.96
N TRP A 271 -9.35 5.34 10.50
CA TRP A 271 -8.28 4.60 9.84
C TRP A 271 -8.62 3.12 9.62
N ALA A 272 -9.28 2.48 10.58
CA ALA A 272 -9.74 1.10 10.44
C ALA A 272 -10.84 0.94 9.38
N LEU A 273 -11.74 1.93 9.24
CA LEU A 273 -12.72 1.99 8.15
C LEU A 273 -12.01 2.19 6.81
N ALA A 274 -11.06 3.13 6.72
CA ALA A 274 -10.29 3.36 5.50
C ALA A 274 -9.53 2.10 5.06
N ARG A 275 -8.96 1.35 6.01
CA ARG A 275 -8.30 0.08 5.75
C ARG A 275 -9.26 -0.97 5.17
N ARG A 276 -10.49 -1.06 5.69
CA ARG A 276 -11.52 -1.95 5.15
C ARG A 276 -11.93 -1.54 3.74
N SER A 277 -12.17 -0.25 3.48
CA SER A 277 -12.51 0.23 2.13
C SER A 277 -11.39 -0.06 1.13
N VAL A 278 -10.13 0.25 1.47
CA VAL A 278 -8.98 -0.03 0.61
C VAL A 278 -8.87 -1.52 0.30
N TRP A 279 -9.00 -2.39 1.29
CA TRP A 279 -8.88 -3.84 1.08
C TRP A 279 -10.07 -4.46 0.35
N ALA A 280 -11.30 -3.97 0.60
CA ALA A 280 -12.48 -4.39 -0.15
C ALA A 280 -12.41 -3.95 -1.62
N GLU A 281 -12.07 -2.68 -1.86
CA GLU A 281 -12.02 -2.08 -3.21
C GLU A 281 -10.83 -2.58 -4.06
N HIS A 282 -9.70 -2.97 -3.44
CA HIS A 282 -8.47 -3.21 -4.20
C HIS A 282 -8.00 -4.68 -4.25
N ALA A 283 -8.02 -5.51 -3.20
CA ALA A 283 -7.17 -6.72 -3.22
C ALA A 283 -7.71 -7.93 -4.04
N ARG A 284 -9.03 -8.12 -4.11
CA ARG A 284 -9.65 -9.30 -4.73
C ARG A 284 -10.55 -8.97 -5.93
N GLY A 285 -10.98 -7.71 -6.00
CA GLY A 285 -12.02 -7.26 -6.92
C GLY A 285 -11.52 -6.90 -8.32
N GLN A 286 -10.22 -6.64 -8.51
CA GLN A 286 -9.63 -6.25 -9.80
C GLN A 286 -8.52 -7.22 -10.18
N TYR A 287 -8.73 -7.99 -11.24
CA TYR A 287 -7.74 -8.94 -11.75
C TYR A 287 -6.55 -8.21 -12.37
N ARG A 288 -5.37 -8.31 -11.76
CA ARG A 288 -4.07 -7.84 -12.29
C ARG A 288 -4.03 -6.40 -12.84
N GLY A 289 -5.10 -5.62 -12.68
CA GLY A 289 -5.23 -4.21 -13.03
C GLY A 289 -5.35 -3.33 -11.80
N GLY A 290 -5.00 -2.06 -11.94
CA GLY A 290 -5.03 -1.06 -10.87
C GLY A 290 -3.69 -0.94 -10.12
N ARG A 291 -3.75 -0.51 -8.86
CA ARG A 291 -2.59 -0.17 -8.03
C ARG A 291 -1.69 -1.40 -7.80
N ALA A 292 -0.44 -1.36 -8.30
CA ALA A 292 0.61 -2.39 -8.27
C ALA A 292 0.12 -3.82 -8.06
N ARG A 293 0.13 -4.60 -9.15
CA ARG A 293 -0.36 -5.98 -9.14
C ARG A 293 0.78 -6.96 -9.32
N THR A 294 1.06 -7.60 -8.21
CA THR A 294 2.08 -8.64 -8.04
C THR A 294 1.58 -10.02 -8.46
N GLY A 295 0.27 -10.26 -8.45
CA GLY A 295 -0.30 -11.63 -8.49
C GLY A 295 -0.34 -12.32 -7.12
N GLU A 296 -0.05 -11.57 -6.05
CA GLU A 296 -0.14 -12.03 -4.66
C GLU A 296 -1.49 -11.64 -4.03
N HIS A 297 -2.11 -12.60 -3.33
CA HIS A 297 -3.35 -12.43 -2.58
C HIS A 297 -3.09 -12.71 -1.09
N PRO A 298 -3.45 -11.79 -0.17
CA PRO A 298 -3.00 -11.86 1.22
C PRO A 298 -3.74 -12.89 2.09
N ASP A 299 -4.78 -13.55 1.57
CA ASP A 299 -5.78 -14.21 2.42
C ASP A 299 -6.39 -15.49 1.82
N GLY A 300 -5.66 -16.11 0.90
CA GLY A 300 -5.91 -17.49 0.46
C GLY A 300 -5.62 -18.52 1.56
N PRO A 301 -5.62 -19.82 1.20
CA PRO A 301 -5.37 -20.89 2.16
C PRO A 301 -3.94 -20.83 2.70
N ALA A 302 -3.79 -20.56 4.00
CA ALA A 302 -2.49 -20.54 4.67
C ALA A 302 -1.89 -21.94 4.90
N ARG A 303 -2.68 -23.00 4.72
CA ARG A 303 -2.25 -24.40 4.82
C ARG A 303 -2.63 -25.13 3.55
N ALA A 304 -1.63 -25.56 2.79
CA ALA A 304 -1.83 -26.33 1.56
C ALA A 304 -2.30 -27.77 1.86
N GLU A 305 -1.83 -28.34 2.97
CA GLU A 305 -2.12 -29.73 3.33
C GLU A 305 -3.62 -29.93 3.60
N GLY A 306 -4.18 -30.97 2.97
CA GLY A 306 -5.58 -31.36 3.16
C GLY A 306 -6.60 -30.43 2.51
N LEU A 307 -6.22 -29.66 1.48
CA LEU A 307 -7.20 -28.95 0.65
C LEU A 307 -8.13 -29.95 -0.05
N GLN A 308 -9.42 -29.79 0.19
CA GLN A 308 -10.49 -30.61 -0.37
C GLN A 308 -11.54 -29.72 -1.03
N GLU A 309 -12.15 -30.25 -2.09
CA GLU A 309 -13.33 -29.63 -2.69
C GLU A 309 -14.45 -29.56 -1.65
N VAL A 310 -14.95 -28.37 -1.36
CA VAL A 310 -16.04 -28.14 -0.39
C VAL A 310 -17.38 -27.91 -1.08
N TRP A 311 -17.37 -27.39 -2.31
CA TRP A 311 -18.55 -27.25 -3.14
C TRP A 311 -18.15 -27.11 -4.61
N SER A 312 -19.11 -27.41 -5.48
CA SER A 312 -19.03 -27.28 -6.94
C SER A 312 -20.36 -26.74 -7.47
N VAL A 313 -20.31 -25.78 -8.39
CA VAL A 313 -21.47 -25.19 -9.04
C VAL A 313 -21.30 -25.19 -10.56
N SER A 314 -22.38 -25.45 -11.28
CA SER A 314 -22.41 -25.37 -12.73
C SER A 314 -22.59 -23.92 -13.19
N LEU A 315 -21.86 -23.55 -14.23
CA LEU A 315 -21.90 -22.27 -14.91
C LEU A 315 -22.61 -22.42 -16.27
N PRO A 316 -23.31 -21.39 -16.76
CA PRO A 316 -24.01 -21.39 -18.04
C PRO A 316 -23.05 -21.16 -19.22
N GLY A 317 -22.09 -22.07 -19.41
CA GLY A 317 -21.13 -22.04 -20.51
C GLY A 317 -19.71 -22.40 -20.08
N GLU A 318 -18.86 -22.63 -21.07
CA GLU A 318 -17.43 -22.89 -20.86
C GLU A 318 -16.71 -21.68 -20.27
N VAL A 319 -15.64 -21.94 -19.53
CA VAL A 319 -14.75 -20.91 -18.97
C VAL A 319 -13.37 -21.07 -19.56
N THR A 320 -12.95 -20.11 -20.39
CA THR A 320 -11.69 -20.17 -21.13
C THR A 320 -10.84 -18.92 -20.92
N TRP A 321 -9.57 -18.99 -21.30
CA TRP A 321 -8.68 -17.83 -21.29
C TRP A 321 -9.29 -16.66 -22.09
N PRO A 322 -9.14 -15.39 -21.66
CA PRO A 322 -8.38 -14.90 -20.51
C PRO A 322 -9.21 -14.76 -19.20
N ALA A 323 -10.26 -15.56 -19.01
CA ALA A 323 -11.11 -15.45 -17.82
C ALA A 323 -10.32 -15.62 -16.51
N ALA A 324 -10.84 -14.99 -15.46
CA ALA A 324 -10.34 -15.16 -14.11
C ALA A 324 -11.49 -15.14 -13.12
N VAL A 325 -11.31 -15.88 -12.02
CA VAL A 325 -12.19 -15.79 -10.86
C VAL A 325 -11.78 -14.53 -10.09
N VAL A 326 -12.75 -13.65 -9.82
CA VAL A 326 -12.56 -12.41 -9.04
C VAL A 326 -13.57 -12.35 -7.91
N GLY A 327 -13.34 -11.53 -6.88
CA GLY A 327 -14.29 -11.46 -5.77
C GLY A 327 -14.19 -10.21 -4.93
N GLU A 328 -15.27 -9.85 -4.24
CA GLU A 328 -15.32 -8.77 -3.25
C GLU A 328 -16.23 -9.20 -2.10
N GLY A 329 -15.73 -9.09 -0.86
CA GLY A 329 -16.46 -9.54 0.32
C GLY A 329 -16.78 -11.04 0.27
N ASP A 330 -18.07 -11.37 0.29
CA ASP A 330 -18.60 -12.73 0.19
C ASP A 330 -18.98 -13.13 -1.25
N LEU A 331 -18.81 -12.24 -2.23
CA LEU A 331 -19.18 -12.52 -3.63
C LEU A 331 -17.96 -12.88 -4.47
N ILE A 332 -18.20 -13.76 -5.43
CA ILE A 332 -17.25 -14.24 -6.42
C ILE A 332 -17.90 -14.12 -7.79
N ALA A 333 -17.16 -13.65 -8.78
CA ALA A 333 -17.61 -13.58 -10.16
C ALA A 333 -16.68 -14.33 -11.11
N VAL A 334 -17.27 -14.91 -12.15
CA VAL A 334 -16.54 -15.52 -13.26
C VAL A 334 -17.34 -15.33 -14.55
N GLY A 335 -16.64 -14.95 -15.62
CA GLY A 335 -17.20 -14.81 -16.95
C GLY A 335 -17.19 -16.14 -17.72
N THR A 336 -18.07 -16.27 -18.73
CA THR A 336 -18.22 -17.48 -19.53
C THR A 336 -18.29 -17.16 -21.03
N ARG A 337 -17.97 -18.16 -21.87
CA ARG A 337 -18.16 -18.08 -23.33
C ARG A 337 -19.63 -17.98 -23.75
N GLY A 338 -20.56 -18.36 -22.87
CA GLY A 338 -22.00 -18.18 -23.08
C GLY A 338 -22.47 -16.72 -22.94
N GLY A 339 -21.54 -15.77 -22.82
CA GLY A 339 -21.83 -14.35 -22.64
C GLY A 339 -22.44 -14.03 -21.28
N GLN A 340 -22.11 -14.80 -20.25
CA GLN A 340 -22.64 -14.59 -18.90
C GLN A 340 -21.52 -14.26 -17.91
N LEU A 341 -21.73 -13.21 -17.11
CA LEU A 341 -21.01 -12.98 -15.87
C LEU A 341 -21.81 -13.60 -14.72
N VAL A 342 -21.28 -14.67 -14.12
CA VAL A 342 -21.95 -15.39 -13.04
C VAL A 342 -21.41 -14.93 -11.70
N LEU A 343 -22.30 -14.54 -10.79
CA LEU A 343 -21.97 -14.17 -9.43
C LEU A 343 -22.51 -15.24 -8.46
N THR A 344 -21.66 -15.66 -7.54
CA THR A 344 -21.99 -16.61 -6.46
C THR A 344 -21.48 -16.08 -5.14
N HIS A 345 -22.09 -16.51 -4.04
CA HIS A 345 -21.50 -16.37 -2.73
C HIS A 345 -20.27 -17.29 -2.60
N ALA A 346 -19.34 -16.96 -1.70
CA ALA A 346 -18.17 -17.79 -1.37
C ALA A 346 -18.54 -19.17 -0.82
N SER A 347 -19.81 -19.35 -0.43
CA SER A 347 -20.43 -20.62 -0.05
C SER A 347 -20.91 -21.47 -1.23
N GLY A 348 -20.80 -21.00 -2.47
CA GLY A 348 -21.33 -21.65 -3.68
C GLY A 348 -22.82 -21.38 -3.92
N ARG A 349 -23.49 -20.57 -3.09
CA ARG A 349 -24.89 -20.20 -3.35
C ARG A 349 -24.96 -19.25 -4.55
N PRO A 350 -25.83 -19.49 -5.54
CA PRO A 350 -26.05 -18.52 -6.62
C PRO A 350 -26.47 -17.16 -6.08
N TYR A 351 -25.95 -16.10 -6.68
CA TYR A 351 -26.33 -14.72 -6.35
C TYR A 351 -27.04 -14.06 -7.54
N ALA A 352 -26.34 -13.91 -8.67
CA ALA A 352 -26.88 -13.27 -9.86
C ALA A 352 -26.17 -13.78 -11.12
N THR A 353 -26.75 -13.51 -12.29
CA THR A 353 -26.10 -13.73 -13.59
C THR A 353 -26.44 -12.58 -14.51
N TYR A 354 -25.43 -11.96 -15.10
CA TYR A 354 -25.59 -10.83 -16.01
C TYR A 354 -25.17 -11.23 -17.42
N ALA A 355 -26.03 -10.95 -18.40
CA ALA A 355 -25.83 -11.34 -19.78
C ALA A 355 -25.16 -10.22 -20.60
N ALA A 356 -24.37 -10.63 -21.59
CA ALA A 356 -23.90 -9.84 -22.71
C ALA A 356 -24.30 -10.52 -24.03
N ARG A 357 -24.07 -9.86 -25.16
CA ARG A 357 -24.44 -10.44 -26.48
C ARG A 357 -23.45 -11.48 -26.99
N ASP A 358 -22.25 -11.47 -26.43
CA ASP A 358 -21.12 -12.30 -26.82
C ASP A 358 -20.29 -12.64 -25.58
N GLU A 359 -19.22 -13.42 -25.74
CA GLU A 359 -18.42 -13.97 -24.65
C GLU A 359 -18.02 -12.91 -23.60
N VAL A 360 -18.11 -13.28 -22.32
CA VAL A 360 -17.60 -12.48 -21.19
C VAL A 360 -16.38 -13.20 -20.66
N THR A 361 -15.22 -13.01 -21.28
CA THR A 361 -13.97 -13.64 -20.82
C THR A 361 -12.98 -12.64 -20.22
N ALA A 362 -13.16 -11.34 -20.43
CA ALA A 362 -12.42 -10.35 -19.66
C ALA A 362 -12.79 -10.48 -18.17
N PRO A 363 -11.80 -10.58 -17.26
CA PRO A 363 -12.08 -10.58 -15.83
C PRO A 363 -12.86 -9.33 -15.41
N ALA A 364 -13.86 -9.52 -14.56
CA ALA A 364 -14.66 -8.41 -14.06
C ALA A 364 -13.90 -7.62 -12.98
N THR A 365 -14.38 -6.39 -12.73
CA THR A 365 -13.90 -5.53 -11.66
C THR A 365 -15.03 -5.18 -10.71
N PHE A 366 -14.89 -5.59 -9.44
CA PHE A 366 -15.76 -5.16 -8.36
C PHE A 366 -15.41 -3.74 -7.90
N THR A 367 -16.42 -2.94 -7.56
CA THR A 367 -16.27 -1.59 -7.03
C THR A 367 -17.41 -1.25 -6.07
N GLY A 368 -17.29 -1.66 -4.80
CA GLY A 368 -18.15 -1.17 -3.73
C GLY A 368 -19.64 -1.40 -3.94
N GLY A 369 -20.03 -2.66 -4.17
CA GLY A 369 -21.43 -3.04 -4.40
C GLY A 369 -21.87 -2.97 -5.86
N HIS A 370 -20.94 -2.71 -6.78
CA HIS A 370 -21.14 -2.69 -8.22
C HIS A 370 -20.10 -3.61 -8.90
N VAL A 371 -20.32 -3.94 -10.17
CA VAL A 371 -19.39 -4.70 -11.02
C VAL A 371 -19.25 -4.07 -12.39
N LEU A 372 -18.02 -4.04 -12.90
CA LEU A 372 -17.65 -3.63 -14.25
C LEU A 372 -17.19 -4.86 -15.03
N TYR A 373 -17.70 -5.06 -16.24
CA TYR A 373 -17.27 -6.19 -17.08
C TYR A 373 -17.37 -5.87 -18.57
N GLY A 374 -16.35 -6.31 -19.29
CA GLY A 374 -16.25 -6.21 -20.75
C GLY A 374 -16.69 -7.50 -21.43
N ALA A 375 -17.12 -7.40 -22.68
CA ALA A 375 -17.52 -8.54 -23.50
C ALA A 375 -16.98 -8.44 -24.93
N TRP A 376 -17.06 -9.55 -25.66
CA TRP A 376 -16.58 -9.68 -27.04
C TRP A 376 -17.42 -8.93 -28.06
N ASP A 377 -18.63 -8.51 -27.67
CA ASP A 377 -19.48 -7.61 -28.46
C ASP A 377 -18.96 -6.15 -28.51
N GLY A 378 -17.81 -5.90 -27.88
CA GLY A 378 -17.14 -4.61 -27.78
C GLY A 378 -17.79 -3.65 -26.79
N THR A 379 -18.53 -4.17 -25.80
CA THR A 379 -19.19 -3.33 -24.79
C THR A 379 -18.66 -3.58 -23.38
N LEU A 380 -18.47 -2.49 -22.65
CA LEU A 380 -18.13 -2.45 -21.23
C LEU A 380 -19.36 -1.97 -20.46
N ARG A 381 -19.74 -2.70 -19.41
CA ARG A 381 -20.93 -2.41 -18.60
C ARG A 381 -20.54 -2.10 -17.17
N HIS A 382 -21.30 -1.20 -16.55
CA HIS A 382 -21.27 -0.94 -15.12
C HIS A 382 -22.63 -1.28 -14.52
N THR A 383 -22.66 -2.31 -13.69
CA THR A 383 -23.91 -2.90 -13.19
C THR A 383 -23.87 -2.92 -11.67
N ARG A 384 -24.94 -2.45 -11.04
CA ARG A 384 -25.11 -2.61 -9.58
C ARG A 384 -25.38 -4.09 -9.26
N LEU A 385 -25.00 -4.55 -8.07
CA LEU A 385 -25.16 -5.96 -7.71
C LEU A 385 -26.61 -6.46 -7.66
N ASP A 386 -27.62 -5.60 -7.73
CA ASP A 386 -29.01 -6.01 -7.90
C ASP A 386 -29.42 -6.22 -9.37
N GLY A 387 -28.47 -6.11 -10.31
CA GLY A 387 -28.67 -6.31 -11.73
C GLY A 387 -29.04 -5.05 -12.52
N GLN A 388 -29.17 -3.88 -11.87
CA GLN A 388 -29.40 -2.64 -12.60
C GLN A 388 -28.13 -2.21 -13.35
N GLU A 389 -28.17 -2.21 -14.68
CA GLU A 389 -27.15 -1.56 -15.51
C GLU A 389 -27.25 -0.04 -15.32
N LEU A 390 -26.15 0.58 -14.88
CA LEU A 390 -26.05 2.02 -14.66
C LEU A 390 -25.65 2.75 -15.94
N TRP A 391 -24.69 2.18 -16.67
CA TRP A 391 -24.25 2.65 -17.98
C TRP A 391 -23.53 1.54 -18.75
N GLN A 392 -23.44 1.74 -20.07
CA GLN A 392 -22.63 0.93 -20.99
C GLN A 392 -21.81 1.84 -21.90
N HIS A 393 -20.61 1.39 -22.27
CA HIS A 393 -19.73 2.03 -23.25
C HIS A 393 -19.40 1.04 -24.38
N ARG A 394 -19.33 1.53 -25.62
CA ARG A 394 -19.07 0.69 -26.79
C ARG A 394 -17.79 1.09 -27.50
N ALA A 395 -16.85 0.16 -27.59
CA ALA A 395 -15.64 0.22 -28.40
C ALA A 395 -15.87 -0.37 -29.80
N ARG A 396 -14.85 -0.30 -30.67
CA ARG A 396 -14.93 -0.86 -32.03
C ARG A 396 -14.57 -2.34 -32.11
N ALA A 397 -14.01 -2.89 -31.04
CA ALA A 397 -13.63 -4.28 -30.89
C ALA A 397 -13.80 -4.70 -29.42
N GLU A 398 -13.51 -5.97 -29.14
CA GLU A 398 -13.67 -6.63 -27.85
C GLU A 398 -12.80 -6.04 -26.73
N PHE A 399 -13.29 -6.18 -25.50
CA PHE A 399 -12.51 -6.00 -24.28
C PHE A 399 -12.06 -7.38 -23.79
N THR A 400 -10.75 -7.59 -23.65
CA THR A 400 -10.16 -8.85 -23.16
C THR A 400 -9.40 -8.67 -21.85
N GLY A 401 -8.90 -7.47 -21.57
CA GLY A 401 -8.31 -7.09 -20.28
C GLY A 401 -9.36 -6.69 -19.25
N ALA A 402 -9.02 -6.79 -17.97
CA ALA A 402 -9.90 -6.34 -16.90
C ALA A 402 -10.06 -4.80 -16.93
N PRO A 403 -11.29 -4.26 -16.78
CA PRO A 403 -11.49 -2.83 -16.63
C PRO A 403 -10.91 -2.36 -15.29
N THR A 404 -9.94 -1.47 -15.31
CA THR A 404 -9.21 -1.03 -14.11
C THR A 404 -9.84 0.22 -13.52
N VAL A 405 -10.28 0.19 -12.26
CA VAL A 405 -10.77 1.40 -11.57
C VAL A 405 -9.59 2.12 -10.93
N TRP A 406 -9.43 3.40 -11.26
CA TRP A 406 -8.43 4.27 -10.66
C TRP A 406 -8.95 5.70 -10.48
N GLY A 407 -9.06 6.14 -9.23
CA GLY A 407 -9.67 7.42 -8.89
C GLY A 407 -11.12 7.49 -9.37
N LYS A 408 -11.44 8.47 -10.20
CA LYS A 408 -12.78 8.65 -10.79
C LYS A 408 -12.92 8.01 -12.18
N HIS A 409 -11.90 7.30 -12.64
CA HIS A 409 -11.86 6.72 -13.98
C HIS A 409 -11.94 5.19 -13.96
N VAL A 410 -12.50 4.65 -15.03
CA VAL A 410 -12.35 3.26 -15.45
C VAL A 410 -11.45 3.26 -16.68
N LEU A 411 -10.29 2.63 -16.57
CA LEU A 411 -9.34 2.43 -17.66
C LEU A 411 -9.63 1.08 -18.31
N ALA A 412 -10.01 1.07 -19.57
CA ALA A 412 -10.40 -0.13 -20.30
C ALA A 412 -9.59 -0.28 -21.59
N ALA A 413 -8.76 -1.32 -21.63
CA ALA A 413 -7.98 -1.71 -22.80
C ALA A 413 -8.87 -2.50 -23.77
N SER A 414 -8.90 -2.06 -25.03
CA SER A 414 -9.68 -2.70 -26.09
C SER A 414 -8.78 -3.12 -27.25
N ARG A 415 -9.17 -4.21 -27.90
CA ARG A 415 -8.50 -4.75 -29.08
C ARG A 415 -8.63 -3.85 -30.32
N ASP A 416 -9.41 -2.77 -30.24
CA ASP A 416 -9.42 -1.69 -31.23
C ASP A 416 -8.18 -0.77 -31.16
N GLY A 417 -7.23 -1.12 -30.29
CA GLY A 417 -5.97 -0.41 -30.08
C GLY A 417 -6.11 0.86 -29.25
N HIS A 418 -7.22 1.03 -28.52
CA HIS A 418 -7.45 2.18 -27.65
C HIS A 418 -7.51 1.79 -26.18
N LEU A 419 -6.87 2.61 -25.35
CA LEU A 419 -7.16 2.69 -23.92
C LEU A 419 -8.24 3.75 -23.72
N HIS A 420 -9.42 3.33 -23.28
CA HIS A 420 -10.55 4.21 -22.97
C HIS A 420 -10.51 4.56 -21.48
N ALA A 421 -10.55 5.84 -21.13
CA ALA A 421 -10.77 6.28 -19.76
C ALA A 421 -12.16 6.87 -19.63
N LEU A 422 -13.02 6.17 -18.89
CA LEU A 422 -14.41 6.54 -18.69
C LEU A 422 -14.60 7.11 -17.30
N ARG A 423 -15.50 8.08 -17.13
CA ARG A 423 -15.90 8.52 -15.80
C ARG A 423 -16.72 7.41 -15.13
N LEU A 424 -16.26 6.92 -13.98
CA LEU A 424 -16.88 5.80 -13.26
C LEU A 424 -18.39 6.03 -12.99
N SER A 425 -18.79 7.27 -12.71
CA SER A 425 -20.19 7.58 -12.37
C SER A 425 -21.13 7.64 -13.57
N THR A 426 -20.65 7.94 -14.77
CA THR A 426 -21.53 8.19 -15.94
C THR A 426 -21.24 7.31 -17.15
N GLY A 427 -20.05 6.72 -17.24
CA GLY A 427 -19.60 5.99 -18.43
C GLY A 427 -19.10 6.90 -19.55
N ASP A 428 -19.15 8.23 -19.37
CA ASP A 428 -18.70 9.17 -20.40
C ASP A 428 -17.19 9.06 -20.62
N LEU A 429 -16.77 9.13 -21.87
CA LEU A 429 -15.36 9.16 -22.24
C LEU A 429 -14.70 10.44 -21.72
N ALA A 430 -13.81 10.31 -20.75
CA ALA A 430 -12.98 11.40 -20.24
C ALA A 430 -11.80 11.66 -21.18
N TRP A 431 -11.12 10.61 -21.62
CA TRP A 431 -10.08 10.64 -22.65
C TRP A 431 -9.89 9.25 -23.26
N ALA A 432 -9.26 9.20 -24.43
CA ALA A 432 -8.82 7.95 -25.07
C ALA A 432 -7.39 8.11 -25.58
N TYR A 433 -6.61 7.04 -25.50
CA TYR A 433 -5.27 6.96 -26.08
C TYR A 433 -5.22 5.85 -27.13
N ARG A 434 -4.65 6.15 -28.30
CA ARG A 434 -4.45 5.18 -29.38
C ARG A 434 -3.03 4.63 -29.32
N ALA A 435 -2.90 3.34 -28.99
CA ALA A 435 -1.64 2.61 -29.03
C ALA A 435 -1.25 2.24 -30.47
N HIS A 436 -0.11 1.58 -30.66
CA HIS A 436 0.35 1.19 -31.98
C HIS A 436 -0.36 -0.06 -32.51
N GLY A 437 -0.86 -0.91 -31.62
CA GLY A 437 -1.57 -2.15 -31.93
C GLY A 437 -2.73 -2.43 -30.98
N PRO A 438 -3.42 -3.56 -31.14
CA PRO A 438 -4.45 -4.03 -30.21
C PRO A 438 -3.93 -4.09 -28.77
N LEU A 439 -4.81 -3.81 -27.81
CA LEU A 439 -4.52 -3.92 -26.38
C LEU A 439 -5.31 -5.09 -25.78
N ALA A 440 -4.59 -6.15 -25.39
CA ALA A 440 -5.20 -7.34 -24.78
C ALA A 440 -5.06 -7.39 -23.25
N ALA A 441 -3.98 -6.81 -22.72
CA ALA A 441 -3.66 -6.84 -21.30
C ALA A 441 -4.44 -5.81 -20.48
N SER A 442 -4.62 -6.09 -19.19
CA SER A 442 -5.25 -5.16 -18.25
C SER A 442 -4.32 -3.96 -17.98
N PRO A 443 -4.83 -2.72 -17.90
CA PRO A 443 -4.00 -1.57 -17.55
C PRO A 443 -3.52 -1.66 -16.10
N LEU A 444 -2.20 -1.54 -15.90
CA LEU A 444 -1.58 -1.37 -14.58
C LEU A 444 -1.51 0.11 -14.23
N VAL A 445 -1.62 0.46 -12.94
CA VAL A 445 -1.38 1.83 -12.50
C VAL A 445 -0.35 1.86 -11.38
N TRP A 446 0.69 2.66 -11.56
CA TRP A 446 1.70 2.91 -10.54
C TRP A 446 2.24 4.33 -10.67
N ALA A 447 2.39 5.03 -9.53
CA ALA A 447 2.86 6.41 -9.46
C ALA A 447 2.13 7.32 -10.47
N GLY A 448 0.80 7.23 -10.49
CA GLY A 448 -0.07 8.01 -11.38
C GLY A 448 0.06 7.71 -12.88
N ALA A 449 0.85 6.71 -13.27
CA ALA A 449 1.01 6.29 -14.66
C ALA A 449 0.19 5.03 -14.95
N ALA A 450 -0.62 5.07 -16.01
CA ALA A 450 -1.22 3.88 -16.62
C ALA A 450 -0.18 3.22 -17.53
N LEU A 451 0.17 1.98 -17.24
CA LEU A 451 1.12 1.16 -18.00
C LEU A 451 0.34 0.10 -18.79
N LEU A 452 0.61 -0.01 -20.08
CA LEU A 452 -0.06 -0.92 -20.99
C LEU A 452 0.88 -1.37 -22.12
N CYS A 453 0.78 -2.64 -22.49
CA CYS A 453 1.49 -3.18 -23.64
C CYS A 453 0.53 -3.36 -24.81
N ASP A 454 1.01 -3.08 -26.02
CA ASP A 454 0.31 -3.44 -27.26
C ASP A 454 0.92 -4.67 -27.94
N GLU A 455 0.13 -5.31 -28.80
CA GLU A 455 0.54 -6.51 -29.52
C GLU A 455 1.63 -6.23 -30.58
N ASN A 456 1.92 -4.96 -30.90
CA ASN A 456 3.01 -4.55 -31.79
C ASN A 456 4.34 -4.34 -31.03
N GLY A 457 4.37 -4.67 -29.75
CA GLY A 457 5.58 -4.79 -28.96
C GLY A 457 6.01 -3.54 -28.21
N TRP A 458 5.09 -2.59 -27.99
CA TRP A 458 5.37 -1.38 -27.23
C TRP A 458 4.74 -1.42 -25.84
N LEU A 459 5.53 -1.10 -24.81
CA LEU A 459 5.06 -0.68 -23.50
C LEU A 459 4.88 0.85 -23.50
N HIS A 460 3.68 1.31 -23.16
CA HIS A 460 3.34 2.72 -23.04
C HIS A 460 3.12 3.09 -21.57
N ALA A 461 3.56 4.29 -21.19
CA ALA A 461 3.20 4.92 -19.93
C ALA A 461 2.48 6.23 -20.19
N LEU A 462 1.30 6.38 -19.61
CA LEU A 462 0.44 7.55 -19.76
C LEU A 462 0.10 8.11 -18.38
N ASP A 463 -0.05 9.42 -18.26
CA ASP A 463 -0.66 10.03 -17.09
C ASP A 463 -2.10 9.52 -16.95
N ALA A 464 -2.39 8.75 -15.90
CA ALA A 464 -3.68 8.06 -15.75
C ALA A 464 -4.87 9.02 -15.51
N ARG A 465 -4.62 10.32 -15.24
CA ARG A 465 -5.67 11.33 -15.12
C ARG A 465 -6.04 11.93 -16.46
N THR A 466 -5.04 12.14 -17.32
CA THR A 466 -5.18 12.98 -18.53
C THR A 466 -5.02 12.22 -19.83
N GLY A 467 -4.46 11.01 -19.80
CA GLY A 467 -4.07 10.24 -20.98
C GLY A 467 -2.82 10.77 -21.68
N ALA A 468 -2.16 11.79 -21.12
CA ALA A 468 -0.98 12.38 -21.71
C ALA A 468 0.19 11.37 -21.71
N PRO A 469 0.88 11.15 -22.84
CA PRO A 469 2.00 10.23 -22.88
C PRO A 469 3.15 10.73 -22.01
N LEU A 470 3.70 9.83 -21.20
CA LEU A 470 4.88 10.08 -20.36
C LEU A 470 6.13 9.55 -21.06
N TRP A 471 6.10 8.28 -21.46
CA TRP A 471 7.18 7.60 -22.18
C TRP A 471 6.65 6.31 -22.82
N LYS A 472 7.45 5.71 -23.70
CA LYS A 472 7.22 4.37 -24.24
C LYS A 472 8.55 3.70 -24.55
N VAL A 473 8.57 2.37 -24.52
CA VAL A 473 9.75 1.56 -24.81
C VAL A 473 9.32 0.29 -25.57
N GLU A 474 10.16 -0.18 -26.47
CA GLU A 474 9.94 -1.42 -27.21
C GLU A 474 10.39 -2.60 -26.34
N VAL A 475 9.52 -3.60 -26.22
CA VAL A 475 9.70 -4.77 -25.34
C VAL A 475 9.34 -6.08 -26.02
N GLY A 476 8.79 -6.06 -27.23
CA GLY A 476 8.26 -7.26 -27.91
C GLY A 476 6.79 -7.53 -27.59
N THR A 477 6.12 -8.36 -28.41
CA THR A 477 4.67 -8.61 -28.32
C THR A 477 4.27 -9.15 -26.95
N VAL A 478 3.25 -8.57 -26.32
CA VAL A 478 2.75 -9.00 -25.00
C VAL A 478 1.24 -9.24 -25.07
N HIS A 479 0.80 -10.44 -24.68
CA HIS A 479 -0.63 -10.76 -24.49
C HIS A 479 -1.04 -10.77 -23.02
N ALA A 480 -0.13 -11.17 -22.14
CA ALA A 480 -0.39 -11.29 -20.72
C ALA A 480 -0.17 -9.97 -19.98
N THR A 481 -0.93 -9.74 -18.90
CA THR A 481 -0.74 -8.52 -18.10
C THR A 481 0.62 -8.55 -17.39
N PRO A 482 1.47 -7.51 -17.52
CA PRO A 482 2.73 -7.42 -16.76
C PRO A 482 2.49 -7.46 -15.24
N ALA A 483 3.55 -7.62 -14.46
CA ALA A 483 3.46 -7.60 -13.00
C ALA A 483 4.42 -6.58 -12.40
N LEU A 484 3.98 -5.83 -11.39
CA LEU A 484 4.77 -4.73 -10.82
C LEU A 484 4.91 -4.90 -9.30
N LEU A 485 6.14 -4.81 -8.82
CA LEU A 485 6.50 -4.82 -7.40
C LEU A 485 7.26 -3.54 -7.02
N PRO A 486 6.73 -2.73 -6.11
CA PRO A 486 7.48 -1.65 -5.50
C PRO A 486 8.58 -2.20 -4.59
N THR A 487 9.83 -1.83 -4.88
CA THR A 487 11.03 -2.41 -4.27
C THR A 487 11.58 -1.53 -3.15
N ALA A 488 11.51 -0.21 -3.32
CA ALA A 488 11.93 0.81 -2.36
C ALA A 488 11.07 2.08 -2.55
N PRO A 489 11.11 3.04 -1.61
CA PRO A 489 10.40 4.32 -1.74
C PRO A 489 10.69 5.03 -3.07
N GLY A 490 9.67 5.14 -3.92
CA GLY A 490 9.74 5.70 -5.26
C GLY A 490 10.37 4.79 -6.30
N GLU A 491 10.57 3.50 -6.04
CA GLU A 491 11.18 2.54 -6.97
C GLU A 491 10.29 1.31 -7.15
N ALA A 492 10.25 0.77 -8.37
CA ALA A 492 9.55 -0.47 -8.64
C ALA A 492 10.25 -1.29 -9.73
N THR A 493 10.02 -2.60 -9.68
CA THR A 493 10.39 -3.54 -10.73
C THR A 493 9.13 -3.95 -11.49
N LEU A 494 9.15 -3.78 -12.81
CA LEU A 494 8.10 -4.21 -13.73
C LEU A 494 8.57 -5.44 -14.50
N ILE A 495 7.86 -6.55 -14.37
CA ILE A 495 8.10 -7.80 -15.10
C ILE A 495 7.19 -7.86 -16.31
N ILE A 496 7.80 -7.97 -17.49
CA ILE A 496 7.12 -7.96 -18.78
C ILE A 496 7.30 -9.33 -19.44
N PRO A 497 6.22 -10.12 -19.60
CA PRO A 497 6.25 -11.41 -20.28
C PRO A 497 5.98 -11.22 -21.78
N THR A 498 6.99 -11.29 -22.64
CA THR A 498 6.75 -11.31 -24.08
C THR A 498 6.17 -12.66 -24.49
N TRP A 499 5.30 -12.65 -25.48
CA TRP A 499 4.65 -13.86 -25.98
C TRP A 499 5.66 -14.91 -26.48
N PRO A 500 6.75 -14.56 -27.19
CA PRO A 500 7.74 -15.55 -27.64
C PRO A 500 8.51 -16.28 -26.52
N GLY A 501 8.54 -15.75 -25.29
CA GLY A 501 9.23 -16.40 -24.16
C GLY A 501 10.22 -15.52 -23.39
N GLU A 502 10.52 -14.31 -23.88
CA GLU A 502 11.41 -13.38 -23.18
C GLU A 502 10.69 -12.72 -22.01
N VAL A 503 11.36 -12.61 -20.88
CA VAL A 503 10.87 -11.98 -19.67
C VAL A 503 11.84 -10.86 -19.31
N HIS A 504 11.37 -9.61 -19.40
CA HIS A 504 12.17 -8.44 -19.05
C HIS A 504 11.80 -7.94 -17.66
N ALA A 505 12.79 -7.66 -16.83
CA ALA A 505 12.62 -6.86 -15.62
C ALA A 505 13.09 -5.44 -15.88
N LEU A 506 12.17 -4.47 -15.80
CA LEU A 506 12.48 -3.06 -15.94
C LEU A 506 12.47 -2.34 -14.59
N GLY A 507 13.45 -1.49 -14.38
CA GLY A 507 13.49 -0.58 -13.23
C GLY A 507 12.67 0.69 -13.49
N LEU A 508 11.77 1.01 -12.58
CA LEU A 508 10.97 2.25 -12.58
C LEU A 508 11.30 3.11 -11.36
N THR A 509 11.26 4.42 -11.54
CA THR A 509 11.31 5.41 -10.45
C THR A 509 10.09 6.32 -10.46
N ALA A 510 9.75 6.93 -9.32
CA ALA A 510 8.68 7.89 -9.16
C ALA A 510 9.25 9.29 -8.85
N ALA A 511 9.80 9.96 -9.87
CA ALA A 511 10.23 11.35 -9.73
C ALA A 511 8.99 12.28 -9.67
N SER A 512 8.89 13.13 -8.64
CA SER A 512 7.76 14.04 -8.40
C SER A 512 6.37 13.38 -8.47
N GLY A 513 6.28 12.10 -8.09
CA GLY A 513 5.04 11.33 -8.09
C GLY A 513 4.59 10.81 -9.46
N ARG A 514 5.48 10.80 -10.47
CA ARG A 514 5.24 10.24 -11.80
C ARG A 514 6.22 9.12 -12.12
N ALA A 515 5.71 8.02 -12.68
CA ALA A 515 6.54 6.90 -13.13
C ALA A 515 7.50 7.33 -14.26
N GLN A 516 8.77 6.98 -14.13
CA GLN A 516 9.84 7.15 -15.10
C GLN A 516 10.68 5.87 -15.16
N LEU A 517 11.34 5.65 -16.29
CA LEU A 517 12.37 4.61 -16.40
C LEU A 517 13.62 5.03 -15.60
N VAL A 518 14.27 4.10 -14.90
CA VAL A 518 15.49 4.38 -14.10
C VAL A 518 16.63 4.93 -14.97
N THR A 519 16.74 4.41 -16.19
CA THR A 519 17.80 4.70 -17.16
C THR A 519 17.25 4.65 -18.59
N PRO A 520 17.99 5.20 -19.58
CA PRO A 520 17.66 5.02 -21.00
C PRO A 520 17.63 3.56 -21.46
N ASP A 521 18.45 2.71 -20.83
CA ASP A 521 18.34 1.25 -20.88
C ASP A 521 17.78 0.75 -19.54
N PRO A 522 16.46 0.57 -19.42
CA PRO A 522 15.81 0.29 -18.15
C PRO A 522 15.88 -1.18 -17.72
N ALA A 523 16.46 -2.06 -18.55
CA ALA A 523 16.51 -3.49 -18.25
C ALA A 523 17.45 -3.76 -17.07
N LEU A 524 16.87 -4.31 -16.00
CA LEU A 524 17.61 -4.86 -14.86
C LEU A 524 18.17 -6.24 -15.25
N TRP A 525 17.36 -7.05 -15.92
CA TRP A 525 17.73 -8.34 -16.49
C TRP A 525 16.69 -8.80 -17.52
N THR A 526 17.09 -9.76 -18.36
CA THR A 526 16.22 -10.47 -19.31
C THR A 526 16.43 -11.97 -19.13
N TYR A 527 15.35 -12.74 -19.22
CA TYR A 527 15.35 -14.20 -19.11
C TYR A 527 14.56 -14.79 -20.29
N ASP A 528 14.99 -15.90 -20.87
CA ASP A 528 14.23 -16.63 -21.89
C ASP A 528 13.77 -17.97 -21.32
N ILE A 529 12.46 -18.20 -21.28
CA ILE A 529 11.89 -19.48 -20.84
C ILE A 529 11.91 -20.55 -21.93
N GLU A 530 12.25 -20.18 -23.16
CA GLU A 530 12.27 -21.03 -24.36
C GLU A 530 10.89 -21.64 -24.69
N ASP A 531 9.82 -20.92 -24.34
CA ASP A 531 8.42 -21.35 -24.50
C ASP A 531 7.48 -20.14 -24.59
N GLU A 532 6.32 -20.31 -25.22
CA GLU A 532 5.36 -19.21 -25.35
C GLU A 532 4.77 -18.81 -23.99
N ILE A 533 4.53 -17.52 -23.74
CA ILE A 533 3.92 -17.06 -22.48
C ILE A 533 2.52 -16.47 -22.73
N TRP A 534 1.51 -17.19 -22.25
CA TRP A 534 0.10 -16.74 -22.23
C TRP A 534 -0.38 -16.32 -20.84
N ALA A 535 0.26 -16.88 -19.82
CA ALA A 535 -0.02 -16.62 -18.41
C ALA A 535 0.72 -15.37 -17.94
N ALA A 536 0.00 -14.46 -17.28
CA ALA A 536 0.64 -13.32 -16.62
C ALA A 536 1.56 -13.76 -15.46
N PRO A 537 2.76 -13.18 -15.30
CA PRO A 537 3.76 -13.57 -14.30
C PRO A 537 3.37 -13.07 -12.91
N THR A 538 3.90 -13.67 -11.86
CA THR A 538 3.64 -13.25 -10.48
C THR A 538 4.94 -12.85 -9.80
N ILE A 539 5.03 -11.66 -9.23
CA ILE A 539 6.24 -11.16 -8.57
C ILE A 539 5.99 -10.95 -7.08
N THR A 540 6.83 -11.55 -6.25
CA THR A 540 6.86 -11.35 -4.80
C THR A 540 8.19 -10.73 -4.41
N ARG A 541 8.39 -10.37 -3.14
CA ARG A 541 9.74 -9.97 -2.66
C ARG A 541 10.77 -11.10 -2.75
N GLN A 542 10.34 -12.36 -2.89
CA GLN A 542 11.22 -13.53 -2.91
C GLN A 542 11.55 -13.97 -4.33
N ALA A 543 10.55 -14.00 -5.23
CA ALA A 543 10.69 -14.57 -6.56
C ALA A 543 9.71 -13.96 -7.58
N VAL A 544 10.10 -14.01 -8.85
CA VAL A 544 9.25 -13.86 -10.03
C VAL A 544 8.88 -15.26 -10.52
N ILE A 545 7.58 -15.56 -10.63
CA ILE A 545 7.06 -16.81 -11.15
C ILE A 545 6.54 -16.58 -12.57
N VAL A 546 7.08 -17.34 -13.52
CA VAL A 546 6.69 -17.32 -14.94
C VAL A 546 6.31 -18.74 -15.36
N ALA A 547 5.31 -18.86 -16.23
CA ALA A 547 4.84 -20.14 -16.74
C ALA A 547 4.79 -20.12 -18.27
N GLY A 548 5.54 -21.03 -18.87
CA GLY A 548 5.52 -21.31 -20.30
C GLY A 548 4.32 -22.19 -20.66
N TRP A 549 3.82 -22.00 -21.87
CA TRP A 549 2.61 -22.63 -22.38
C TRP A 549 2.70 -24.15 -22.39
N GLY A 550 3.87 -24.73 -22.61
CA GLY A 550 4.15 -26.16 -22.56
C GLY A 550 4.09 -26.79 -21.16
N GLY A 551 3.94 -25.99 -20.10
CA GLY A 551 3.81 -26.47 -18.72
C GLY A 551 5.02 -26.24 -17.83
N THR A 552 6.11 -25.69 -18.37
CA THR A 552 7.30 -25.31 -17.59
C THR A 552 7.02 -24.07 -16.76
N VAL A 553 7.24 -24.15 -15.45
CA VAL A 553 7.12 -23.04 -14.51
C VAL A 553 8.48 -22.78 -13.88
N ARG A 554 8.92 -21.52 -13.91
CA ARG A 554 10.21 -21.08 -13.38
C ARG A 554 9.97 -20.07 -12.27
N ALA A 555 10.76 -20.17 -11.20
CA ALA A 555 10.94 -19.08 -10.26
C ALA A 555 12.30 -18.44 -10.47
N LEU A 556 12.31 -17.13 -10.63
CA LEU A 556 13.50 -16.33 -10.86
C LEU A 556 13.72 -15.39 -9.68
N ARG A 557 14.98 -15.15 -9.33
CA ARG A 557 15.33 -14.17 -8.30
C ARG A 557 15.05 -12.77 -8.83
N VAL A 558 14.37 -11.95 -8.03
CA VAL A 558 13.93 -10.59 -8.45
C VAL A 558 15.10 -9.68 -8.82
N SER A 559 16.26 -9.84 -8.18
CA SER A 559 17.42 -8.94 -8.35
C SER A 559 18.16 -9.09 -9.67
N ASP A 560 18.25 -10.32 -10.20
CA ASP A 560 19.17 -10.66 -11.30
C ASP A 560 18.57 -11.64 -12.32
N GLY A 561 17.37 -12.18 -12.08
CA GLY A 561 16.71 -13.11 -12.97
C GLY A 561 17.26 -14.54 -12.90
N GLU A 562 18.15 -14.87 -11.94
CA GLU A 562 18.68 -16.23 -11.82
C GLU A 562 17.59 -17.23 -11.41
N ASP A 563 17.63 -18.42 -12.01
CA ASP A 563 16.78 -19.56 -11.64
C ASP A 563 16.92 -19.89 -10.15
N LEU A 564 15.80 -19.85 -9.42
CA LEU A 564 15.66 -20.37 -8.06
C LEU A 564 15.21 -21.83 -8.08
N TRP A 565 14.20 -22.14 -8.89
CA TRP A 565 13.68 -23.49 -9.08
C TRP A 565 12.85 -23.61 -10.37
N THR A 566 12.69 -24.84 -10.84
CA THR A 566 11.85 -25.20 -11.99
C THR A 566 10.86 -26.29 -11.59
N HIS A 567 9.64 -26.18 -12.10
CA HIS A 567 8.59 -27.19 -11.97
C HIS A 567 7.93 -27.43 -13.33
N THR A 568 7.43 -28.63 -13.57
CA THR A 568 6.78 -28.98 -14.84
C THR A 568 5.41 -29.58 -14.54
N LEU A 569 4.37 -28.94 -15.07
CA LEU A 569 3.03 -29.49 -15.10
C LEU A 569 2.87 -30.43 -16.30
N SER A 570 1.96 -31.39 -16.18
CA SER A 570 1.62 -32.43 -17.16
C SER A 570 0.94 -31.92 -18.43
N GLY A 571 0.60 -30.65 -18.50
CA GLY A 571 -0.17 -30.07 -19.59
C GLY A 571 0.05 -28.57 -19.74
N ARG A 572 -0.63 -28.00 -20.74
CA ARG A 572 -0.46 -26.59 -21.09
C ARG A 572 -0.89 -25.66 -19.96
N VAL A 573 -0.27 -24.48 -19.88
CA VAL A 573 -0.57 -23.48 -18.86
C VAL A 573 -0.98 -22.16 -19.51
N THR A 574 -2.23 -21.77 -19.25
CA THR A 574 -2.80 -20.47 -19.64
C THR A 574 -3.34 -19.71 -18.44
N ALA A 575 -3.77 -20.42 -17.39
CA ALA A 575 -4.11 -19.83 -16.10
C ALA A 575 -2.86 -19.26 -15.44
N SER A 576 -2.93 -18.01 -14.98
CA SER A 576 -1.79 -17.37 -14.35
C SER A 576 -1.45 -17.97 -12.98
N PRO A 577 -0.15 -18.09 -12.61
CA PRO A 577 0.25 -18.43 -11.26
C PRO A 577 -0.34 -17.44 -10.23
N VAL A 578 -0.79 -17.93 -9.09
CA VAL A 578 -1.39 -17.10 -8.03
C VAL A 578 -0.64 -17.36 -6.73
N VAL A 579 -0.06 -16.31 -6.12
CA VAL A 579 0.62 -16.47 -4.83
C VAL A 579 -0.29 -16.11 -3.67
N SER A 580 -0.29 -16.91 -2.62
CA SER A 580 -0.90 -16.56 -1.34
C SER A 580 -0.18 -17.25 -0.18
N ALA A 581 0.06 -16.51 0.90
CA ALA A 581 0.67 -17.05 2.13
C ALA A 581 1.99 -17.83 1.88
N GLY A 582 2.84 -17.35 0.96
CA GLY A 582 4.10 -17.99 0.61
C GLY A 582 3.97 -19.24 -0.27
N LEU A 583 2.77 -19.55 -0.76
CA LEU A 583 2.50 -20.64 -1.68
C LEU A 583 2.14 -20.09 -3.06
N VAL A 584 2.61 -20.74 -4.12
CA VAL A 584 2.15 -20.48 -5.48
C VAL A 584 1.20 -21.59 -5.92
N PHE A 585 0.00 -21.19 -6.32
CA PHE A 585 -0.97 -22.06 -6.97
C PHE A 585 -0.76 -22.04 -8.48
N LEU A 586 -0.76 -23.23 -9.07
CA LEU A 586 -0.61 -23.48 -10.50
C LEU A 586 -1.73 -24.41 -10.98
N ALA A 587 -2.18 -24.22 -12.22
CA ALA A 587 -3.16 -25.10 -12.85
C ALA A 587 -2.88 -25.29 -14.35
N SER A 588 -3.21 -26.47 -14.87
CA SER A 588 -3.03 -26.82 -16.28
C SER A 588 -4.34 -27.10 -17.02
N GLU A 589 -4.27 -27.08 -18.35
CA GLU A 589 -5.35 -27.49 -19.26
C GLU A 589 -5.65 -29.00 -19.21
N THR A 590 -4.78 -29.80 -18.59
CA THR A 590 -5.02 -31.22 -18.34
C THR A 590 -5.72 -31.47 -17.01
N GLY A 591 -5.95 -30.43 -16.20
CA GLY A 591 -6.63 -30.52 -14.90
C GLY A 591 -5.70 -30.79 -13.72
N GLU A 592 -4.40 -30.63 -13.90
CA GLU A 592 -3.46 -30.70 -12.79
C GLU A 592 -3.50 -29.40 -11.99
N LEU A 593 -3.71 -29.50 -10.68
CA LEU A 593 -3.65 -28.41 -9.73
C LEU A 593 -2.49 -28.64 -8.77
N ALA A 594 -1.64 -27.64 -8.55
CA ALA A 594 -0.49 -27.76 -7.68
C ALA A 594 -0.30 -26.51 -6.80
N LEU A 595 0.12 -26.73 -5.56
CA LEU A 595 0.55 -25.69 -4.63
C LEU A 595 1.99 -25.96 -4.24
N LEU A 596 2.87 -25.02 -4.57
CA LEU A 596 4.29 -25.10 -4.31
C LEU A 596 4.68 -24.01 -3.31
N ASP A 597 5.71 -24.29 -2.52
CA ASP A 597 6.41 -23.29 -1.74
C ASP A 597 7.11 -22.29 -2.67
N VAL A 598 6.85 -21.00 -2.52
CA VAL A 598 7.36 -19.98 -3.47
C VAL A 598 8.88 -19.87 -3.44
N GLY A 599 9.53 -20.15 -2.30
CA GLY A 599 10.98 -20.04 -2.15
C GLY A 599 11.74 -21.26 -2.61
N THR A 600 11.17 -22.45 -2.44
CA THR A 600 11.86 -23.73 -2.67
C THR A 600 11.34 -24.55 -3.85
N GLY A 601 10.15 -24.23 -4.37
CA GLY A 601 9.48 -25.03 -5.40
C GLY A 601 8.96 -26.37 -4.88
N ALA A 602 9.04 -26.63 -3.57
CA ALA A 602 8.57 -27.87 -2.98
C ALA A 602 7.05 -27.98 -3.11
N VAL A 603 6.58 -29.07 -3.73
CA VAL A 603 5.15 -29.36 -3.85
C VAL A 603 4.58 -29.65 -2.46
N ARG A 604 3.64 -28.82 -2.02
CA ARG A 604 2.93 -28.94 -0.74
C ARG A 604 1.59 -29.64 -0.89
N TRP A 605 0.99 -29.52 -2.06
CA TRP A 605 -0.26 -30.18 -2.41
C TRP A 605 -0.37 -30.29 -3.92
N GLN A 606 -0.95 -31.39 -4.40
CA GLN A 606 -1.19 -31.63 -5.82
C GLN A 606 -2.46 -32.46 -5.97
N ARG A 607 -3.21 -32.19 -7.03
CA ARG A 607 -4.45 -32.91 -7.35
C ARG A 607 -4.67 -32.95 -8.84
N GLN A 608 -5.00 -34.13 -9.35
CA GLN A 608 -5.42 -34.31 -10.73
C GLN A 608 -6.94 -34.30 -10.81
N GLU A 609 -7.48 -33.28 -11.45
CA GLU A 609 -8.88 -33.21 -11.85
C GLU A 609 -9.08 -33.82 -13.23
N ARG A 610 -10.32 -34.20 -13.53
CA ARG A 610 -10.67 -34.71 -14.87
C ARG A 610 -10.72 -33.60 -15.92
N GLU A 611 -11.03 -32.39 -15.46
CA GLU A 611 -11.33 -31.24 -16.29
C GLU A 611 -10.17 -30.23 -16.25
N GLY A 612 -9.86 -29.64 -17.39
CA GLY A 612 -8.81 -28.62 -17.51
C GLY A 612 -9.18 -27.26 -16.92
N VAL A 613 -8.15 -26.44 -16.67
CA VAL A 613 -8.28 -25.06 -16.17
C VAL A 613 -7.52 -24.12 -17.09
N GLN A 614 -8.24 -23.13 -17.63
CA GLN A 614 -7.63 -22.00 -18.36
C GLN A 614 -7.84 -20.67 -17.63
N ALA A 615 -8.87 -20.57 -16.78
CA ALA A 615 -9.13 -19.35 -16.04
C ALA A 615 -8.19 -19.21 -14.85
N THR A 616 -7.68 -18.00 -14.64
CA THR A 616 -6.87 -17.72 -13.47
C THR A 616 -7.74 -17.88 -12.20
N PRO A 617 -7.31 -18.69 -11.22
CA PRO A 617 -8.05 -18.94 -9.99
C PRO A 617 -7.98 -17.74 -9.03
N LEU A 618 -8.80 -17.79 -7.97
CA LEU A 618 -8.77 -16.83 -6.88
C LEU A 618 -8.38 -17.50 -5.56
N ALA A 619 -7.33 -17.01 -4.92
CA ALA A 619 -7.00 -17.35 -3.54
C ALA A 619 -7.59 -16.28 -2.60
N ALA A 620 -8.66 -16.62 -1.86
CA ALA A 620 -9.34 -15.66 -0.98
C ALA A 620 -10.16 -16.34 0.13
N GLY A 621 -10.26 -15.69 1.29
CA GLY A 621 -11.07 -16.15 2.42
C GLY A 621 -10.69 -17.55 2.91
N GLY A 622 -9.41 -17.89 2.89
CA GLY A 622 -8.91 -19.22 3.24
C GLY A 622 -9.22 -20.32 2.22
N ALA A 623 -9.71 -19.97 1.04
CA ALA A 623 -10.10 -20.91 -0.01
C ALA A 623 -9.40 -20.62 -1.35
N LEU A 624 -9.35 -21.64 -2.19
CA LEU A 624 -9.05 -21.51 -3.62
C LEU A 624 -10.32 -21.72 -4.43
N TYR A 625 -10.66 -20.75 -5.27
CA TYR A 625 -11.79 -20.83 -6.19
C TYR A 625 -11.25 -21.05 -7.60
N VAL A 626 -11.67 -22.15 -8.23
CA VAL A 626 -11.16 -22.61 -9.51
C VAL A 626 -12.32 -22.82 -10.47
N ALA A 627 -12.25 -22.15 -11.62
CA ALA A 627 -13.22 -22.33 -12.70
C ALA A 627 -12.62 -23.22 -13.80
N PHE A 628 -13.30 -24.32 -14.08
CA PHE A 628 -12.89 -25.35 -15.03
C PHE A 628 -13.51 -25.10 -16.41
N MET A 629 -12.81 -25.58 -17.44
CA MET A 629 -13.19 -25.38 -18.85
C MET A 629 -14.60 -25.88 -19.18
N ASN A 630 -15.06 -26.93 -18.49
CA ASN A 630 -16.40 -27.49 -18.67
C ASN A 630 -17.54 -26.64 -18.09
N GLY A 631 -17.24 -25.44 -17.57
CA GLY A 631 -18.24 -24.59 -16.93
C GLY A 631 -18.57 -25.03 -15.52
N THR A 632 -17.59 -25.43 -14.71
CA THR A 632 -17.80 -25.65 -13.27
C THR A 632 -16.92 -24.72 -12.45
N LEU A 633 -17.48 -24.06 -11.44
CA LEU A 633 -16.73 -23.31 -10.43
C LEU A 633 -16.70 -24.14 -9.14
N ARG A 634 -15.51 -24.33 -8.57
CA ARG A 634 -15.32 -25.14 -7.36
C ARG A 634 -14.50 -24.39 -6.33
N ALA A 635 -14.77 -24.64 -5.06
CA ALA A 635 -13.96 -24.14 -3.96
C ALA A 635 -13.21 -25.27 -3.25
N TYR A 636 -11.96 -24.99 -2.91
CA TYR A 636 -11.09 -25.87 -2.13
C TYR A 636 -10.72 -25.20 -0.82
N ARG A 637 -10.89 -25.91 0.31
CA ARG A 637 -10.53 -25.45 1.66
C ARG A 637 -9.83 -26.55 2.43
N SER A 638 -8.98 -26.16 3.38
CA SER A 638 -8.35 -27.12 4.29
C SER A 638 -9.40 -27.66 5.26
N ALA A 639 -9.38 -28.96 5.52
CA ALA A 639 -10.38 -29.66 6.36
C ALA A 639 -10.48 -29.14 7.83
N SER A 640 -9.54 -28.31 8.28
CA SER A 640 -9.46 -27.77 9.64
C SER A 640 -9.74 -26.25 9.77
N GLY A 641 -10.39 -25.62 8.77
CA GLY A 641 -10.57 -24.17 8.71
C GLY A 641 -12.01 -23.70 8.48
#